data_AF-A0A928CSJ6-F1
#
_entry.id   AF-A0A928CSJ6-F1
#
_cell.length_a   1.000
_cell.length_b   1.000
_cell.length_c   1.000
_cell.angle_alpha   90.00
_cell.angle_beta   90.00
_cell.angle_gamma   90.00
#
_symmetry.space_group_name_H-M   'P 1'
#
loop_
_entity.id
_entity.type
_entity.pdbx_description
1 polymer ?
#
loop_
_entity_poly.entity_id
_entity_poly.type
_entity_poly.pdbx_seq_one_letter_code
_entity_poly.pdbx_strand_id
1 'polypeptide(L)'
;MKRQYLAYRSFYPEIETMKAFYDAGIDTFSVMISNCLNALGTPYTKYPPVWTGKGEYDFDAADGIFEDVLEKVPQARFICFVDLNTPLWWTRYLGAYGARHDSYYELGRIAASSLWRQDTLDYLKALLTHLTQKYGSRIVSYAFGCGGGTEWHDRCRGAESVFRLDAFRQWCRRNGKPWDDIPSIGRREKGLRELSVKGRYDTTGYWSGYDDSEVDPLIRADAGGLFYDPEEQADVIDYWKFCNELIADTIDFFLQEARKIVLPEVELGAVYGYITTEGQYMLASNGHMEYERLLKSDAIDYLLAPATDRALGGGSGSLCVVDTIHAYGKQMFNSADNETWTSKGPDGSTFPEAWVSMHNEQELAASVKRELAVNLVEGTSLWFFDKWGGSYSQDAVRLIGSIHSLWEEEARHPVNSMAETLMVVDPSNIYYINNLHPNSNNFHLPWKLNLNRSGAPFRIVSFNDLGRMDLTRIKTVIFCHPFELDDEGHQRILKKILQGNRLIVWSYGPGIIRNGKWNEANVEKYCGVPFGSKDLEILDMGNWKSLYVCDPRTITPEKLREILRAAGVWIYSSVPRPVYANERLLGFHTGNQESVTLSLPQKYSRITEVFTGEVLPDADVIHFTTNGPDTRLYRLEM
;
A
#
# COMPACT_ATOMS: atom_id res chain seq x y z
N MET A 1 7.91 21.11 -0.26
CA MET A 1 7.31 19.91 0.34
C MET A 1 5.86 19.87 -0.11
N LYS A 2 5.35 18.71 -0.55
CA LYS A 2 3.92 18.55 -0.90
C LYS A 2 3.07 18.63 0.36
N ARG A 3 1.80 19.01 0.24
CA ARG A 3 0.91 19.18 1.40
C ARG A 3 0.68 17.83 2.07
N GLN A 4 0.62 17.81 3.41
CA GLN A 4 0.12 16.66 4.17
C GLN A 4 -1.33 16.94 4.55
N TYR A 5 -2.22 16.01 4.21
CA TYR A 5 -3.64 16.14 4.55
C TYR A 5 -3.98 15.31 5.77
N LEU A 6 -4.79 15.89 6.65
CA LEU A 6 -5.63 15.16 7.59
C LEU A 6 -7.08 15.39 7.16
N ALA A 7 -7.78 14.32 6.78
CA ALA A 7 -9.07 14.43 6.12
C ALA A 7 -10.07 13.37 6.61
N TYR A 8 -11.34 13.54 6.22
CA TYR A 8 -12.39 12.54 6.38
C TYR A 8 -12.91 12.08 5.03
N ARG A 9 -13.23 10.80 4.89
CA ARG A 9 -13.78 10.21 3.67
C ARG A 9 -15.03 9.39 3.99
N SER A 10 -16.02 9.44 3.11
CA SER A 10 -17.13 8.47 3.07
C SER A 10 -17.58 8.28 1.62
N PHE A 11 -18.18 7.14 1.29
CA PHE A 11 -18.89 6.99 0.01
C PHE A 11 -20.26 7.68 0.04
N TYR A 12 -20.87 7.76 1.21
CA TYR A 12 -22.16 8.43 1.42
C TYR A 12 -21.95 9.86 1.92
N PRO A 13 -22.92 10.76 1.68
CA PRO A 13 -22.89 12.11 2.21
C PRO A 13 -23.23 12.08 3.71
N GLU A 14 -22.27 11.68 4.53
CA GLU A 14 -22.36 11.65 6.00
C GLU A 14 -22.21 13.08 6.57
N ILE A 15 -23.13 13.97 6.20
CA ILE A 15 -23.02 15.41 6.39
C ILE A 15 -22.84 15.81 7.86
N GLU A 16 -23.57 15.17 8.78
CA GLU A 16 -23.44 15.46 10.22
C GLU A 16 -22.05 15.05 10.75
N THR A 17 -21.52 13.92 10.29
CA THR A 17 -20.15 13.47 10.62
C THR A 17 -19.12 14.43 10.03
N MET A 18 -19.26 14.82 8.77
CA MET A 18 -18.39 15.83 8.14
C MET A 18 -18.41 17.15 8.92
N LYS A 19 -19.60 17.59 9.36
CA LYS A 19 -19.74 18.78 10.20
C LYS A 19 -19.02 18.60 11.55
N ALA A 20 -19.13 17.43 12.19
CA ALA A 20 -18.43 17.16 13.44
C ALA A 20 -16.89 17.20 13.25
N PHE A 21 -16.37 16.66 12.14
CA PHE A 21 -14.96 16.77 11.78
C PHE A 21 -14.54 18.24 11.54
N TYR A 22 -15.37 19.02 10.85
CA TYR A 22 -15.14 20.44 10.65
C TYR A 22 -15.10 21.22 11.97
N ASP A 23 -16.04 20.97 12.87
CA ASP A 23 -16.08 21.59 14.20
C ASP A 23 -14.83 21.19 15.03
N ALA A 24 -14.22 20.04 14.74
CA ALA A 24 -12.96 19.58 15.31
C ALA A 24 -11.71 20.13 14.59
N GLY A 25 -11.88 21.00 13.58
CA GLY A 25 -10.83 21.67 12.84
C GLY A 25 -10.44 21.03 11.51
N ILE A 26 -11.05 19.91 11.12
CA ILE A 26 -10.73 19.18 9.89
C ILE A 26 -11.65 19.66 8.75
N ASP A 27 -11.10 20.44 7.82
CA ASP A 27 -11.87 21.10 6.75
C ASP A 27 -11.87 20.36 5.41
N THR A 28 -11.09 19.28 5.29
CA THR A 28 -10.84 18.57 4.04
C THR A 28 -11.61 17.25 4.01
N PHE A 29 -12.49 17.11 3.02
CA PHE A 29 -13.37 15.96 2.84
C PHE A 29 -13.12 15.28 1.50
N SER A 30 -13.01 13.95 1.52
CA SER A 30 -13.04 13.18 0.28
C SER A 30 -14.46 12.78 -0.08
N VAL A 31 -14.86 13.17 -1.29
CA VAL A 31 -16.13 12.81 -1.92
C VAL A 31 -15.86 11.98 -3.17
N MET A 32 -16.79 11.10 -3.54
CA MET A 32 -16.64 10.21 -4.69
C MET A 32 -17.67 10.51 -5.77
N ILE A 33 -17.23 10.47 -7.02
CA ILE A 33 -18.09 10.40 -8.20
C ILE A 33 -17.91 8.99 -8.79
N SER A 34 -19.01 8.24 -8.88
CA SER A 34 -19.00 6.83 -9.29
C SER A 34 -19.93 6.57 -10.46
N ASN A 35 -19.48 5.75 -11.42
CA ASN A 35 -20.32 5.29 -12.54
C ASN A 35 -20.69 3.80 -12.43
N CYS A 36 -20.09 3.09 -11.47
CA CYS A 36 -20.22 1.66 -11.32
C CYS A 36 -20.81 1.25 -9.96
N LEU A 37 -21.16 -0.02 -9.88
CA LEU A 37 -21.48 -0.71 -8.62
C LEU A 37 -20.18 -1.18 -7.95
N ASN A 38 -20.20 -1.25 -6.63
CA ASN A 38 -19.10 -1.79 -5.83
C ASN A 38 -19.10 -3.33 -5.82
N ALA A 39 -18.14 -3.93 -5.12
CA ALA A 39 -17.99 -5.38 -5.02
C ALA A 39 -19.17 -6.11 -4.33
N LEU A 40 -20.05 -5.40 -3.62
CA LEU A 40 -21.28 -5.92 -3.03
C LEU A 40 -22.49 -5.83 -3.99
N GLY A 41 -22.29 -5.33 -5.22
CA GLY A 41 -23.36 -5.17 -6.20
C GLY A 41 -24.27 -3.97 -5.94
N THR A 42 -23.86 -3.02 -5.10
CA THR A 42 -24.62 -1.80 -4.80
C THR A 42 -23.89 -0.55 -5.30
N PRO A 43 -24.57 0.59 -5.51
CA PRO A 43 -23.89 1.85 -5.83
C PRO A 43 -22.86 2.21 -4.74
N TYR A 44 -21.73 2.81 -5.14
CA TYR A 44 -20.81 3.39 -4.16
C TYR A 44 -21.48 4.55 -3.40
N THR A 45 -22.11 5.47 -4.12
CA THR A 45 -22.64 6.72 -3.56
C THR A 45 -24.17 6.77 -3.64
N LYS A 46 -24.80 7.71 -2.92
CA LYS A 46 -26.25 7.99 -3.03
C LYS A 46 -26.62 8.80 -4.28
N TYR A 47 -25.64 9.34 -5.01
CA TYR A 47 -25.84 10.15 -6.20
C TYR A 47 -25.85 9.27 -7.46
N PRO A 48 -26.66 9.62 -8.47
CA PRO A 48 -26.74 8.83 -9.70
C PRO A 48 -25.42 8.91 -10.52
N PRO A 49 -25.21 7.97 -11.46
CA PRO A 49 -24.06 8.02 -12.35
C PRO A 49 -24.01 9.31 -13.18
N VAL A 50 -22.81 9.88 -13.33
CA VAL A 50 -22.59 11.08 -14.15
C VAL A 50 -22.50 10.71 -15.64
N TRP A 51 -21.84 9.59 -15.96
CA TRP A 51 -21.65 9.16 -17.35
C TRP A 51 -22.80 8.28 -17.83
N THR A 52 -23.87 8.91 -18.31
CA THR A 52 -25.15 8.24 -18.61
C THR A 52 -25.25 7.69 -20.02
N GLY A 53 -24.44 8.19 -20.95
CA GLY A 53 -24.44 7.78 -22.36
C GLY A 53 -23.18 8.25 -23.11
N LYS A 54 -23.11 7.92 -24.41
CA LYS A 54 -21.95 8.33 -25.23
C LYS A 54 -21.97 9.85 -25.47
N GLY A 55 -21.06 10.56 -24.81
CA GLY A 55 -21.01 12.03 -24.86
C GLY A 55 -22.16 12.70 -24.09
N GLU A 56 -22.83 11.95 -23.20
CA GLU A 56 -23.94 12.44 -22.37
C GLU A 56 -23.51 12.38 -20.91
N TYR A 57 -23.59 13.53 -20.22
CA TYR A 57 -23.11 13.71 -18.85
C TYR A 57 -24.17 14.43 -18.01
N ASP A 58 -24.51 13.86 -16.86
CA ASP A 58 -25.39 14.47 -15.87
C ASP A 58 -24.56 15.24 -14.82
N PHE A 59 -24.36 16.54 -15.04
CA PHE A 59 -23.58 17.37 -14.13
C PHE A 59 -24.31 17.74 -12.84
N ASP A 60 -25.64 17.70 -12.82
CA ASP A 60 -26.40 17.90 -11.58
C ASP A 60 -26.11 16.75 -10.60
N ALA A 61 -25.98 15.52 -11.12
CA ALA A 61 -25.52 14.37 -10.35
C ALA A 61 -24.09 14.54 -9.81
N ALA A 62 -23.19 15.10 -10.63
CA ALA A 62 -21.81 15.38 -10.21
C ALA A 62 -21.75 16.44 -9.11
N ASP A 63 -22.65 17.42 -9.15
CA ASP A 63 -22.67 18.57 -8.26
C ASP A 63 -23.32 18.28 -6.90
N GLY A 64 -24.34 17.41 -6.87
CA GLY A 64 -25.15 17.16 -5.67
C GLY A 64 -24.34 16.88 -4.41
N ILE A 65 -23.27 16.06 -4.49
CA ILE A 65 -22.43 15.75 -3.32
C ILE A 65 -21.66 16.95 -2.78
N PHE A 66 -21.21 17.85 -3.65
CA PHE A 66 -20.51 19.06 -3.23
C PHE A 66 -21.50 20.07 -2.65
N GLU A 67 -22.65 20.24 -3.28
CA GLU A 67 -23.69 21.17 -2.84
C GLU A 67 -24.25 20.79 -1.47
N ASP A 68 -24.56 19.52 -1.24
CA ASP A 68 -25.05 19.02 0.05
C ASP A 68 -24.03 19.28 1.18
N VAL A 69 -22.74 19.06 0.92
CA VAL A 69 -21.67 19.35 1.89
C VAL A 69 -21.53 20.85 2.11
N LEU A 70 -21.49 21.66 1.04
CA LEU A 70 -21.31 23.11 1.13
C LEU A 70 -22.49 23.82 1.80
N GLU A 71 -23.69 23.24 1.76
CA GLU A 71 -24.86 23.77 2.48
C GLU A 71 -24.61 23.79 3.99
N LYS A 72 -23.99 22.75 4.54
CA LYS A 72 -23.74 22.61 5.99
C LYS A 72 -22.33 23.03 6.41
N VAL A 73 -21.35 22.90 5.52
CA VAL A 73 -19.94 23.23 5.74
C VAL A 73 -19.44 24.13 4.60
N PRO A 74 -19.77 25.44 4.61
CA PRO A 74 -19.45 26.35 3.50
C PRO A 74 -17.95 26.55 3.23
N GLN A 75 -17.09 26.18 4.18
CA GLN A 75 -15.63 26.26 4.08
C GLN A 75 -14.97 24.93 3.65
N ALA A 76 -15.76 23.89 3.39
CA ALA A 76 -15.26 22.59 2.98
C ALA A 76 -14.31 22.69 1.78
N ARG A 77 -13.20 21.95 1.91
CA ARG A 77 -12.22 21.67 0.86
C ARG A 77 -12.36 20.21 0.45
N PHE A 78 -12.15 19.91 -0.82
CA PHE A 78 -12.47 18.60 -1.38
C PHE A 78 -11.27 17.88 -1.96
N ILE A 79 -11.17 16.59 -1.63
CA ILE A 79 -10.45 15.60 -2.43
C ILE A 79 -11.49 14.85 -3.25
N CYS A 80 -11.55 15.10 -4.57
CA CYS A 80 -12.53 14.46 -5.43
C CYS A 80 -11.99 13.12 -5.96
N PHE A 81 -12.56 12.02 -5.47
CA PHE A 81 -12.26 10.68 -5.96
C PHE A 81 -13.15 10.37 -7.17
N VAL A 82 -12.54 10.17 -8.34
CA VAL A 82 -13.27 9.93 -9.60
C VAL A 82 -13.07 8.49 -10.04
N ASP A 83 -14.19 7.77 -10.15
CA ASP A 83 -14.24 6.43 -10.76
C ASP A 83 -14.20 6.54 -12.28
N LEU A 84 -13.14 5.98 -12.87
CA LEU A 84 -12.92 5.86 -14.31
C LEU A 84 -13.37 4.50 -14.86
N ASN A 85 -14.08 3.70 -14.07
CA ASN A 85 -14.65 2.47 -14.59
C ASN A 85 -15.76 2.72 -15.62
N THR A 86 -15.89 1.79 -16.56
CA THR A 86 -16.93 1.83 -17.59
C THR A 86 -18.31 1.63 -16.98
N PRO A 87 -19.26 2.55 -17.20
CA PRO A 87 -20.65 2.32 -16.79
C PRO A 87 -21.26 1.12 -17.54
N LEU A 88 -22.29 0.51 -16.96
CA LEU A 88 -22.91 -0.72 -17.49
C LEU A 88 -23.43 -0.58 -18.93
N TRP A 89 -23.90 0.61 -19.33
CA TRP A 89 -24.36 0.82 -20.70
C TRP A 89 -23.21 0.69 -21.70
N TRP A 90 -21.99 1.10 -21.33
CA TRP A 90 -20.83 1.14 -22.20
C TRP A 90 -20.41 -0.26 -22.63
N THR A 91 -20.41 -1.22 -21.69
CA THR A 91 -20.06 -2.62 -21.97
C THR A 91 -21.07 -3.31 -22.89
N ARG A 92 -22.33 -2.87 -22.86
CA ARG A 92 -23.41 -3.38 -23.72
C ARG A 92 -23.48 -2.70 -25.09
N TYR A 93 -23.05 -1.44 -25.17
CA TYR A 93 -23.20 -0.61 -26.37
C TYR A 93 -22.40 -1.17 -27.55
N LEU A 94 -23.09 -1.56 -28.63
CA LEU A 94 -22.50 -2.21 -29.81
C LEU A 94 -21.70 -3.49 -29.46
N GLY A 95 -22.01 -4.12 -28.32
CA GLY A 95 -21.25 -5.24 -27.75
C GLY A 95 -21.25 -6.53 -28.56
N ALA A 96 -22.01 -6.60 -29.66
CA ALA A 96 -22.09 -7.77 -30.55
C ALA A 96 -20.72 -8.21 -31.13
N TYR A 97 -19.71 -7.32 -31.12
CA TYR A 97 -18.38 -7.60 -31.66
C TYR A 97 -17.35 -8.06 -30.62
N GLY A 98 -17.73 -8.23 -29.34
CA GLY A 98 -16.82 -8.74 -28.29
C GLY A 98 -15.61 -7.83 -28.00
N ALA A 99 -15.75 -6.52 -28.25
CA ALA A 99 -14.68 -5.52 -28.16
C ALA A 99 -14.86 -4.50 -27.02
N ARG A 100 -15.89 -4.66 -26.18
CA ARG A 100 -16.13 -3.83 -25.01
C ARG A 100 -16.21 -4.73 -23.79
N HIS A 101 -15.26 -4.54 -22.87
CA HIS A 101 -15.16 -5.30 -21.63
C HIS A 101 -15.40 -4.39 -20.44
N ASP A 102 -15.87 -4.96 -19.33
CA ASP A 102 -16.04 -4.25 -18.07
C ASP A 102 -14.66 -3.92 -17.48
N SER A 103 -14.36 -2.64 -17.29
CA SER A 103 -13.07 -2.27 -16.68
C SER A 103 -12.99 -2.60 -15.19
N TYR A 104 -14.10 -2.88 -14.49
CA TYR A 104 -14.07 -3.13 -13.04
C TYR A 104 -13.40 -4.47 -12.71
N TYR A 105 -13.81 -5.58 -13.35
CA TYR A 105 -13.14 -6.87 -13.17
C TYR A 105 -12.28 -7.31 -14.35
N GLU A 106 -12.44 -6.69 -15.53
CA GLU A 106 -11.71 -7.05 -16.74
C GLU A 106 -10.73 -5.95 -17.21
N LEU A 107 -10.21 -5.12 -16.30
CA LEU A 107 -9.32 -4.00 -16.61
C LEU A 107 -8.21 -4.38 -17.60
N GLY A 108 -7.46 -5.45 -17.35
CA GLY A 108 -6.37 -5.86 -18.23
C GLY A 108 -6.81 -6.28 -19.64
N ARG A 109 -8.08 -6.65 -19.84
CA ARG A 109 -8.64 -6.95 -21.16
C ARG A 109 -8.94 -5.69 -21.97
N ILE A 110 -9.17 -4.55 -21.32
CA ILE A 110 -9.57 -3.30 -21.99
C ILE A 110 -8.55 -2.16 -21.90
N ALA A 111 -7.59 -2.23 -20.97
CA ALA A 111 -6.65 -1.14 -20.69
C ALA A 111 -5.85 -0.66 -21.92
N ALA A 112 -5.59 -1.55 -22.88
CA ALA A 112 -4.89 -1.23 -24.14
C ALA A 112 -5.80 -0.67 -25.25
N SER A 113 -7.12 -0.67 -25.08
CA SER A 113 -8.08 -0.23 -26.10
C SER A 113 -8.06 1.29 -26.25
N SER A 114 -7.74 1.77 -27.45
CA SER A 114 -7.83 3.20 -27.78
C SER A 114 -9.25 3.73 -27.70
N LEU A 115 -10.24 2.90 -28.05
CA LEU A 115 -11.66 3.24 -27.95
C LEU A 115 -12.07 3.52 -26.49
N TRP A 116 -11.74 2.61 -25.58
CA TRP A 116 -12.04 2.79 -24.16
C TRP A 116 -11.29 3.99 -23.58
N ARG A 117 -9.97 4.09 -23.85
CA ARG A 117 -9.17 5.23 -23.38
C ARG A 117 -9.75 6.56 -23.83
N GLN A 118 -10.20 6.67 -25.09
CA GLN A 118 -10.78 7.90 -25.60
C GLN A 118 -12.16 8.20 -25.00
N ASP A 119 -13.08 7.23 -24.98
CA ASP A 119 -14.42 7.41 -24.43
C ASP A 119 -14.35 7.83 -22.94
N THR A 120 -13.51 7.17 -22.13
CA THR A 120 -13.27 7.50 -20.72
C THR A 120 -12.57 8.84 -20.56
N LEU A 121 -11.63 9.18 -21.44
CA LEU A 121 -10.95 10.47 -21.43
C LEU A 121 -11.90 11.63 -21.74
N ASP A 122 -12.83 11.45 -22.67
CA ASP A 122 -13.83 12.48 -23.02
C ASP A 122 -14.74 12.76 -21.81
N TYR A 123 -15.17 11.71 -21.11
CA TYR A 123 -15.88 11.85 -19.82
C TYR A 123 -15.04 12.59 -18.80
N LEU A 124 -13.79 12.16 -18.56
CA LEU A 124 -12.90 12.78 -17.60
C LEU A 124 -12.68 14.26 -17.90
N LYS A 125 -12.48 14.60 -19.18
CA LYS A 125 -12.31 15.98 -19.65
C LYS A 125 -13.53 16.84 -19.36
N ALA A 126 -14.71 16.35 -19.70
CA ALA A 126 -15.95 17.07 -19.48
C ALA A 126 -16.20 17.29 -17.99
N LEU A 127 -16.01 16.26 -17.16
CA LEU A 127 -16.16 16.32 -15.71
C LEU A 127 -15.17 17.31 -15.06
N LEU A 128 -13.87 17.16 -15.33
CA LEU A 128 -12.86 18.03 -14.73
C LEU A 128 -13.04 19.49 -15.15
N THR A 129 -13.44 19.75 -16.39
CA THR A 129 -13.72 21.11 -16.88
C THR A 129 -14.89 21.73 -16.10
N HIS A 130 -16.00 21.00 -15.96
CA HIS A 130 -17.17 21.43 -15.20
C HIS A 130 -16.81 21.73 -13.73
N LEU A 131 -16.19 20.76 -13.05
CA LEU A 131 -15.82 20.89 -11.63
C LEU A 131 -14.80 22.02 -11.39
N THR A 132 -13.83 22.19 -12.29
CA THR A 132 -12.85 23.29 -12.22
C THR A 132 -13.54 24.65 -12.35
N GLN A 133 -14.51 24.78 -13.28
CA GLN A 133 -15.25 26.03 -13.46
C GLN A 133 -16.15 26.36 -12.28
N LYS A 134 -16.81 25.37 -11.68
CA LYS A 134 -17.78 25.57 -10.60
C LYS A 134 -17.16 25.68 -9.21
N TYR A 135 -16.21 24.81 -8.87
CA TYR A 135 -15.65 24.72 -7.52
C TYR A 135 -14.24 25.29 -7.40
N GLY A 136 -13.50 25.42 -8.50
CA GLY A 136 -12.17 26.02 -8.55
C GLY A 136 -11.25 25.50 -7.45
N SER A 137 -10.65 26.42 -6.68
CA SER A 137 -9.70 26.11 -5.60
C SER A 137 -10.30 25.40 -4.38
N ARG A 138 -11.61 25.12 -4.34
CA ARG A 138 -12.23 24.29 -3.29
C ARG A 138 -11.84 22.83 -3.46
N ILE A 139 -11.67 22.36 -4.70
CA ILE A 139 -11.11 21.04 -4.96
C ILE A 139 -9.59 21.19 -4.89
N VAL A 140 -8.98 20.52 -3.91
CA VAL A 140 -7.55 20.62 -3.62
C VAL A 140 -6.77 19.49 -4.29
N SER A 141 -7.49 18.40 -4.58
CA SER A 141 -6.91 17.21 -5.16
C SER A 141 -7.97 16.40 -5.92
N TYR A 142 -7.53 15.70 -6.97
CA TYR A 142 -8.26 14.59 -7.57
C TYR A 142 -7.53 13.28 -7.34
N ALA A 143 -8.26 12.24 -6.93
CA ALA A 143 -7.78 10.87 -6.94
C ALA A 143 -8.51 10.08 -8.04
N PHE A 144 -7.77 9.41 -8.92
CA PHE A 144 -8.37 8.60 -9.98
C PHE A 144 -8.34 7.12 -9.61
N GLY A 145 -9.51 6.47 -9.68
CA GLY A 145 -9.68 5.03 -9.50
C GLY A 145 -10.21 4.37 -10.77
N CYS A 146 -9.85 3.12 -10.99
CA CYS A 146 -10.41 2.23 -12.02
C CYS A 146 -10.23 0.78 -11.54
N GLY A 147 -10.65 -0.25 -12.28
CA GLY A 147 -10.42 -1.64 -11.88
C GLY A 147 -11.14 -2.04 -10.60
N GLY A 148 -10.76 -3.20 -10.07
CA GLY A 148 -11.45 -3.82 -8.95
C GLY A 148 -11.36 -2.98 -7.69
N GLY A 149 -12.50 -2.70 -7.06
CA GLY A 149 -12.56 -1.87 -5.86
C GLY A 149 -12.26 -0.39 -6.12
N THR A 150 -12.13 0.04 -7.38
CA THR A 150 -11.60 1.35 -7.82
C THR A 150 -10.12 1.57 -7.50
N GLU A 151 -9.35 0.49 -7.31
CA GLU A 151 -7.95 0.55 -6.88
C GLU A 151 -6.93 0.14 -7.95
N TRP A 152 -7.34 0.13 -9.22
CA TRP A 152 -6.56 -0.29 -10.40
C TRP A 152 -6.16 -1.76 -10.45
N HIS A 153 -6.76 -2.62 -9.61
CA HIS A 153 -6.54 -4.06 -9.66
C HIS A 153 -7.02 -4.66 -10.99
N ASP A 154 -6.11 -5.30 -11.72
CA ASP A 154 -6.44 -6.20 -12.82
C ASP A 154 -6.89 -7.57 -12.29
N ARG A 155 -8.21 -7.78 -12.19
CA ARG A 155 -8.78 -9.02 -11.66
C ARG A 155 -9.01 -10.10 -12.70
N CYS A 156 -8.57 -9.91 -13.96
CA CYS A 156 -8.84 -10.86 -15.03
C CYS A 156 -7.81 -12.01 -15.15
N ARG A 157 -6.87 -12.15 -14.20
CA ARG A 157 -5.88 -13.25 -14.16
C ARG A 157 -5.05 -13.36 -15.45
N GLY A 158 -4.71 -12.22 -16.04
CA GLY A 158 -3.97 -12.18 -17.31
C GLY A 158 -4.76 -12.72 -18.51
N ALA A 159 -6.09 -12.77 -18.44
CA ALA A 159 -6.94 -13.24 -19.53
C ALA A 159 -6.73 -12.44 -20.82
N GLU A 160 -6.95 -13.13 -21.94
CA GLU A 160 -6.74 -12.57 -23.27
C GLU A 160 -7.89 -11.67 -23.72
N SER A 161 -7.55 -10.73 -24.60
CA SER A 161 -8.47 -9.99 -25.45
C SER A 161 -7.72 -9.60 -26.71
N VAL A 162 -8.45 -9.19 -27.75
CA VAL A 162 -7.82 -8.69 -28.99
C VAL A 162 -6.89 -7.50 -28.73
N PHE A 163 -7.24 -6.64 -27.77
CA PHE A 163 -6.42 -5.49 -27.38
C PHE A 163 -5.19 -5.90 -26.60
N ARG A 164 -5.33 -6.82 -25.63
CA ARG A 164 -4.22 -7.26 -24.80
C ARG A 164 -3.19 -8.04 -25.61
N LEU A 165 -3.65 -8.91 -26.51
CA LEU A 165 -2.78 -9.67 -27.40
C LEU A 165 -1.99 -8.76 -28.34
N ASP A 166 -2.65 -7.79 -28.98
CA ASP A 166 -1.96 -6.85 -29.86
C ASP A 166 -0.94 -6.00 -29.09
N ALA A 167 -1.32 -5.49 -27.91
CA ALA A 167 -0.41 -4.73 -27.05
C ALA A 167 0.78 -5.55 -26.56
N PHE A 168 0.57 -6.82 -26.22
CA PHE A 168 1.66 -7.73 -25.84
C PHE A 168 2.63 -7.95 -26.99
N ARG A 169 2.13 -8.22 -28.21
CA ARG A 169 2.97 -8.35 -29.42
C ARG A 169 3.79 -7.09 -29.69
N GLN A 170 3.19 -5.92 -29.53
CA GLN A 170 3.91 -4.65 -29.66
C GLN A 170 4.99 -4.50 -28.58
N TRP A 171 4.68 -4.85 -27.33
CA TRP A 171 5.63 -4.83 -26.23
C TRP A 171 6.80 -5.80 -26.49
N CYS A 172 6.54 -7.01 -26.98
CA CYS A 172 7.57 -7.97 -27.37
C CYS A 172 8.50 -7.41 -28.44
N ARG A 173 7.95 -6.83 -29.52
CA ARG A 173 8.75 -6.20 -30.58
C ARG A 173 9.64 -5.07 -30.05
N ARG A 174 9.12 -4.20 -29.18
CA ARG A 174 9.91 -3.09 -28.58
C ARG A 174 11.03 -3.59 -27.68
N ASN A 175 10.83 -4.70 -26.99
CA ASN A 175 11.78 -5.27 -26.04
C ASN A 175 12.64 -6.41 -26.65
N GLY A 176 12.55 -6.64 -27.96
CA GLY A 176 13.30 -7.70 -28.64
C GLY A 176 12.96 -9.12 -28.16
N LYS A 177 11.73 -9.35 -27.68
CA LYS A 177 11.27 -10.65 -27.21
C LYS A 177 10.67 -11.47 -28.36
N PRO A 178 10.86 -12.80 -28.37
CA PRO A 178 10.43 -13.66 -29.47
C PRO A 178 8.97 -14.13 -29.36
N TRP A 179 8.19 -13.61 -28.41
CA TRP A 179 6.83 -14.09 -28.13
C TRP A 179 5.80 -13.43 -29.04
N ASP A 180 5.06 -14.25 -29.78
CA ASP A 180 3.97 -13.81 -30.68
C ASP A 180 2.57 -14.08 -30.12
N ASP A 181 2.46 -14.76 -28.97
CA ASP A 181 1.17 -15.10 -28.37
C ASP A 181 1.22 -15.04 -26.84
N ILE A 182 0.06 -14.81 -26.22
CA ILE A 182 -0.07 -14.79 -24.77
C ILE A 182 0.15 -16.23 -24.24
N PRO A 183 1.03 -16.46 -23.24
CA PRO A 183 1.21 -17.78 -22.64
C PRO A 183 -0.12 -18.34 -22.15
N SER A 184 -0.43 -19.62 -22.38
CA SER A 184 -1.73 -20.19 -22.00
C SER A 184 -2.02 -20.07 -20.49
N ILE A 185 -3.29 -20.05 -20.11
CA ILE A 185 -3.69 -19.97 -18.69
C ILE A 185 -3.00 -21.04 -17.84
N GLY A 186 -2.91 -22.28 -18.34
CA GLY A 186 -2.23 -23.37 -17.63
C GLY A 186 -0.73 -23.14 -17.39
N ARG A 187 -0.06 -22.35 -18.24
CA ARG A 187 1.34 -21.93 -18.01
C ARG A 187 1.42 -20.77 -17.02
N ARG A 188 0.53 -19.79 -17.15
CA ARG A 188 0.49 -18.61 -16.25
C ARG A 188 0.16 -18.99 -14.82
N GLU A 189 -0.63 -20.04 -14.63
CA GLU A 189 -1.16 -20.42 -13.32
C GLU A 189 -0.36 -21.52 -12.64
N LYS A 190 0.70 -22.02 -13.30
CA LYS A 190 1.51 -23.12 -12.83
C LYS A 190 2.99 -22.78 -12.80
N GLY A 191 3.57 -22.63 -11.61
CA GLY A 191 5.02 -22.55 -11.47
C GLY A 191 5.67 -23.94 -11.60
N LEU A 192 6.96 -23.96 -11.89
CA LEU A 192 7.74 -25.20 -12.08
C LEU A 192 8.71 -25.50 -10.94
N ARG A 193 9.08 -24.48 -10.16
CA ARG A 193 10.06 -24.58 -9.08
C ARG A 193 9.36 -24.42 -7.75
N GLU A 194 9.57 -25.37 -6.84
CA GLU A 194 8.84 -25.41 -5.58
C GLU A 194 9.67 -24.87 -4.41
N LEU A 195 9.00 -24.37 -3.37
CA LEU A 195 9.64 -24.05 -2.10
C LEU A 195 10.31 -25.30 -1.52
N SER A 196 11.54 -25.12 -1.03
CA SER A 196 12.18 -26.11 -0.17
C SER A 196 11.45 -26.30 1.17
N VAL A 197 10.47 -25.44 1.51
CA VAL A 197 9.76 -25.45 2.79
C VAL A 197 8.24 -25.45 2.62
N LYS A 198 7.62 -26.59 2.91
CA LYS A 198 6.16 -26.75 2.98
C LYS A 198 5.62 -26.07 4.24
N GLY A 199 4.73 -25.09 4.08
CA GLY A 199 4.08 -24.40 5.20
C GLY A 199 2.56 -24.52 5.16
N ARG A 200 1.91 -24.17 6.27
CA ARG A 200 0.44 -24.17 6.38
C ARG A 200 -0.17 -23.21 5.37
N TYR A 201 -1.26 -23.66 4.77
CA TYR A 201 -2.11 -22.89 3.89
C TYR A 201 -2.73 -21.73 4.68
N ASP A 202 -2.56 -20.50 4.20
CA ASP A 202 -3.33 -19.37 4.69
C ASP A 202 -4.70 -19.40 4.02
N THR A 203 -5.72 -19.81 4.78
CA THR A 203 -7.11 -19.83 4.31
C THR A 203 -7.78 -18.46 4.39
N THR A 204 -7.07 -17.38 4.70
CA THR A 204 -7.67 -16.04 4.89
C THR A 204 -7.53 -15.12 3.68
N GLY A 205 -7.07 -15.64 2.54
CA GLY A 205 -6.97 -14.88 1.29
C GLY A 205 -8.28 -14.21 0.89
N TYR A 206 -8.20 -13.15 0.08
CA TYR A 206 -9.32 -12.27 -0.31
C TYR A 206 -10.59 -12.98 -0.83
N TRP A 207 -10.47 -14.21 -1.34
CA TRP A 207 -11.57 -15.04 -1.84
C TRP A 207 -12.15 -16.01 -0.80
N SER A 208 -11.64 -15.99 0.43
CA SER A 208 -12.15 -16.81 1.53
C SER A 208 -13.47 -16.25 2.03
N GLY A 209 -14.52 -17.08 1.97
CA GLY A 209 -15.85 -16.71 2.45
C GLY A 209 -16.85 -16.23 1.39
N TYR A 210 -16.48 -16.21 0.10
CA TYR A 210 -17.49 -16.12 -0.96
C TYR A 210 -18.09 -17.52 -1.21
N ASP A 211 -19.34 -17.68 -0.80
CA ASP A 211 -20.13 -18.93 -0.80
C ASP A 211 -20.66 -19.30 -2.21
N ASP A 212 -19.78 -19.31 -3.21
CA ASP A 212 -20.03 -20.06 -4.45
C ASP A 212 -19.09 -21.27 -4.46
N SER A 213 -19.48 -22.28 -3.66
CA SER A 213 -18.70 -23.50 -3.42
C SER A 213 -18.27 -24.25 -4.68
N GLU A 214 -18.88 -23.99 -5.85
CA GLU A 214 -18.48 -24.55 -7.14
C GLU A 214 -17.24 -23.87 -7.75
N VAL A 215 -17.02 -22.59 -7.46
CA VAL A 215 -15.92 -21.79 -8.02
C VAL A 215 -14.62 -22.03 -7.26
N ASP A 216 -14.69 -22.17 -5.93
CA ASP A 216 -13.53 -22.30 -5.07
C ASP A 216 -12.60 -23.47 -5.48
N PRO A 217 -13.10 -24.69 -5.78
CA PRO A 217 -12.27 -25.79 -6.28
C PRO A 217 -11.65 -25.54 -7.65
N LEU A 218 -12.29 -24.73 -8.51
CA LEU A 218 -11.79 -24.41 -9.85
C LEU A 218 -10.68 -23.35 -9.81
N ILE A 219 -10.78 -22.39 -8.89
CA ILE A 219 -9.77 -21.35 -8.70
C ILE A 219 -8.58 -21.87 -7.89
N ARG A 220 -8.83 -22.72 -6.88
CA ARG A 220 -7.80 -23.31 -6.00
C ARG A 220 -7.22 -24.63 -6.52
N ALA A 221 -7.36 -24.91 -7.82
CA ALA A 221 -6.69 -26.03 -8.46
C ALA A 221 -5.15 -25.98 -8.23
N ASP A 222 -4.46 -27.11 -8.39
CA ASP A 222 -3.02 -27.22 -8.16
C ASP A 222 -2.21 -26.16 -8.95
N ALA A 223 -1.72 -25.16 -8.22
CA ALA A 223 -0.89 -24.07 -8.74
C ALA A 223 0.54 -24.52 -9.09
N GLY A 224 0.89 -25.80 -8.90
CA GLY A 224 2.24 -26.29 -9.09
C GLY A 224 3.25 -25.58 -8.18
N GLY A 225 4.43 -25.30 -8.73
CA GLY A 225 5.52 -24.65 -8.02
C GLY A 225 5.22 -23.21 -7.60
N LEU A 226 5.80 -22.75 -6.49
CA LEU A 226 5.80 -21.33 -6.10
C LEU A 226 6.50 -20.41 -7.10
N PHE A 227 7.53 -20.87 -7.79
CA PHE A 227 8.33 -20.02 -8.68
C PHE A 227 8.17 -20.44 -10.14
N TYR A 228 8.13 -19.44 -11.02
CA TYR A 228 8.34 -19.65 -12.44
C TYR A 228 9.81 -19.93 -12.70
N ASP A 229 10.08 -20.93 -13.53
CA ASP A 229 11.46 -21.18 -13.98
C ASP A 229 11.86 -20.11 -15.01
N PRO A 230 12.97 -19.37 -14.81
CA PRO A 230 13.36 -18.28 -15.69
C PRO A 230 13.79 -18.71 -17.10
N GLU A 231 14.17 -19.98 -17.30
CA GLU A 231 14.55 -20.53 -18.60
C GLU A 231 13.33 -21.12 -19.31
N GLU A 232 12.55 -21.94 -18.59
CA GLU A 232 11.40 -22.68 -19.16
C GLU A 232 10.11 -21.85 -19.24
N GLN A 233 9.99 -20.77 -18.46
CA GLN A 233 8.79 -19.91 -18.36
C GLN A 233 9.10 -18.43 -18.54
N ALA A 234 10.13 -18.09 -19.31
CA ALA A 234 10.49 -16.71 -19.65
C ALA A 234 9.32 -15.94 -20.31
N ASP A 235 8.50 -16.62 -21.10
CA ASP A 235 7.29 -16.10 -21.72
C ASP A 235 6.26 -15.63 -20.68
N VAL A 236 6.07 -16.39 -19.61
CA VAL A 236 5.15 -16.06 -18.50
C VAL A 236 5.66 -14.86 -17.70
N ILE A 237 6.96 -14.84 -17.38
CA ILE A 237 7.59 -13.76 -16.62
C ILE A 237 7.50 -12.44 -17.41
N ASP A 238 7.84 -12.46 -18.69
CA ASP A 238 7.73 -11.31 -19.59
C ASP A 238 6.28 -10.85 -19.75
N TYR A 239 5.32 -11.79 -19.83
CA TYR A 239 3.91 -11.44 -19.92
C TYR A 239 3.41 -10.74 -18.66
N TRP A 240 3.79 -11.20 -17.46
CA TRP A 240 3.41 -10.53 -16.22
C TRP A 240 4.02 -9.14 -16.10
N LYS A 241 5.28 -8.97 -16.54
CA LYS A 241 5.90 -7.65 -16.63
C LYS A 241 5.09 -6.72 -17.55
N PHE A 242 4.78 -7.17 -18.77
CA PHE A 242 3.91 -6.43 -19.70
C PHE A 242 2.58 -6.04 -19.06
N CYS A 243 1.93 -6.96 -18.34
CA CYS A 243 0.64 -6.69 -17.70
C CYS A 243 0.73 -5.53 -16.69
N ASN A 244 1.77 -5.50 -15.88
CA ASN A 244 1.97 -4.43 -14.89
C ASN A 244 2.34 -3.10 -15.56
N GLU A 245 3.19 -3.14 -16.60
CA GLU A 245 3.55 -1.96 -17.37
C GLU A 245 2.32 -1.34 -18.06
N LEU A 246 1.43 -2.18 -18.61
CA LEU A 246 0.20 -1.73 -19.25
C LEU A 246 -0.72 -0.97 -18.27
N ILE A 247 -0.88 -1.45 -17.04
CA ILE A 247 -1.71 -0.77 -16.04
C ILE A 247 -1.07 0.56 -15.63
N ALA A 248 0.22 0.58 -15.31
CA ALA A 248 0.93 1.82 -14.99
C ALA A 248 0.86 2.85 -16.13
N ASP A 249 1.08 2.44 -17.38
CA ASP A 249 1.00 3.31 -18.55
C ASP A 249 -0.43 3.84 -18.78
N THR A 250 -1.45 3.05 -18.40
CA THR A 250 -2.85 3.47 -18.48
C THR A 250 -3.17 4.53 -17.43
N ILE A 251 -2.69 4.36 -16.20
CA ILE A 251 -2.85 5.33 -15.13
C ILE A 251 -2.16 6.65 -15.52
N ASP A 252 -0.90 6.59 -15.98
CA ASP A 252 -0.14 7.77 -16.39
C ASP A 252 -0.84 8.51 -17.53
N PHE A 253 -1.39 7.80 -18.51
CA PHE A 253 -2.15 8.41 -19.60
C PHE A 253 -3.29 9.33 -19.08
N PHE A 254 -4.12 8.86 -18.16
CA PHE A 254 -5.21 9.68 -17.62
C PHE A 254 -4.70 10.83 -16.74
N LEU A 255 -3.64 10.61 -15.95
CA LEU A 255 -3.02 11.65 -15.13
C LEU A 255 -2.44 12.78 -16.00
N GLN A 256 -1.71 12.44 -17.06
CA GLN A 256 -1.12 13.39 -18.00
C GLN A 256 -2.21 14.24 -18.69
N GLU A 257 -3.33 13.63 -19.06
CA GLU A 257 -4.45 14.35 -19.65
C GLU A 257 -5.20 15.22 -18.62
N ALA A 258 -5.42 14.73 -17.41
CA ALA A 258 -6.05 15.50 -16.33
C ALA A 258 -5.21 16.73 -15.97
N ARG A 259 -3.88 16.60 -15.93
CA ARG A 259 -2.95 17.68 -15.61
C ARG A 259 -3.01 18.85 -16.60
N LYS A 260 -3.52 18.64 -17.82
CA LYS A 260 -3.74 19.71 -18.83
C LYS A 260 -4.98 20.56 -18.56
N ILE A 261 -5.85 20.12 -17.65
CA ILE A 261 -7.19 20.69 -17.42
C ILE A 261 -7.28 21.31 -16.04
N VAL A 262 -6.81 20.59 -15.02
CA VAL A 262 -6.88 21.04 -13.63
C VAL A 262 -5.89 22.18 -13.37
N LEU A 263 -6.18 22.99 -12.36
CA LEU A 263 -5.29 24.07 -11.93
C LEU A 263 -3.91 23.51 -11.49
N PRO A 264 -2.80 24.23 -11.72
CA PRO A 264 -1.45 23.76 -11.38
C PRO A 264 -1.26 23.38 -9.90
N GLU A 265 -1.96 24.05 -8.99
CA GLU A 265 -1.91 23.82 -7.55
C GLU A 265 -2.75 22.62 -7.08
N VAL A 266 -3.66 22.11 -7.91
CA VAL A 266 -4.50 20.95 -7.57
C VAL A 266 -3.68 19.69 -7.73
N GLU A 267 -3.60 18.86 -6.70
CA GLU A 267 -2.82 17.63 -6.73
C GLU A 267 -3.58 16.50 -7.45
N LEU A 268 -2.85 15.57 -8.07
CA LEU A 268 -3.39 14.39 -8.72
C LEU A 268 -2.80 13.13 -8.08
N GLY A 269 -3.65 12.18 -7.74
CA GLY A 269 -3.22 10.90 -7.19
C GLY A 269 -3.91 9.70 -7.80
N ALA A 270 -3.35 8.53 -7.52
CA ALA A 270 -3.90 7.24 -7.93
C ALA A 270 -3.72 6.20 -6.82
N VAL A 271 -4.65 5.27 -6.75
CA VAL A 271 -4.55 4.11 -5.86
C VAL A 271 -3.68 3.05 -6.54
N TYR A 272 -2.45 2.82 -6.06
CA TYR A 272 -1.51 1.93 -6.75
C TYR A 272 -0.25 1.60 -5.91
N GLY A 273 0.45 0.52 -6.23
CA GLY A 273 1.79 0.22 -5.66
C GLY A 273 1.83 -0.76 -4.49
N TYR A 274 0.87 -1.68 -4.43
CA TYR A 274 0.69 -2.58 -3.30
C TYR A 274 1.67 -3.76 -3.33
N ILE A 275 2.87 -3.56 -2.81
CA ILE A 275 3.92 -4.60 -2.77
C ILE A 275 4.19 -5.12 -1.35
N THR A 276 3.80 -4.37 -0.32
CA THR A 276 4.30 -4.64 1.04
C THR A 276 3.46 -5.64 1.84
N THR A 277 2.35 -6.13 1.28
CA THR A 277 1.44 -7.11 1.93
C THR A 277 0.71 -8.04 0.97
N GLU A 278 0.63 -7.71 -0.32
CA GLU A 278 -0.13 -8.49 -1.27
C GLU A 278 0.45 -9.89 -1.45
N GLY A 279 -0.41 -10.85 -1.76
CA GLY A 279 -0.05 -12.25 -1.78
C GLY A 279 -0.81 -13.05 -2.82
N GLN A 280 -1.39 -14.15 -2.35
CA GLN A 280 -2.14 -15.04 -3.21
C GLN A 280 -3.21 -14.26 -3.97
N TYR A 281 -3.27 -14.44 -5.30
CA TYR A 281 -4.16 -13.74 -6.23
C TYR A 281 -3.91 -12.24 -6.45
N MET A 282 -2.91 -11.63 -5.80
CA MET A 282 -2.82 -10.16 -5.75
C MET A 282 -1.45 -9.55 -6.06
N LEU A 283 -0.42 -10.37 -6.31
CA LEU A 283 0.90 -9.91 -6.72
C LEU A 283 0.93 -9.50 -8.22
N ALA A 284 1.77 -10.14 -9.03
CA ALA A 284 2.00 -9.75 -10.43
C ALA A 284 0.71 -9.79 -11.28
N SER A 285 -0.26 -10.65 -10.96
CA SER A 285 -1.51 -10.73 -11.71
C SER A 285 -2.40 -9.50 -11.59
N ASN A 286 -2.28 -8.70 -10.52
CA ASN A 286 -3.15 -7.54 -10.30
C ASN A 286 -2.63 -6.25 -10.92
N GLY A 287 -1.40 -6.24 -11.42
CA GLY A 287 -0.89 -5.12 -12.19
C GLY A 287 -0.31 -3.97 -11.35
N HIS A 288 0.08 -4.16 -10.08
CA HIS A 288 0.54 -3.10 -9.17
C HIS A 288 2.07 -2.91 -9.06
N MET A 289 2.88 -3.70 -9.77
CA MET A 289 4.33 -3.78 -9.53
C MET A 289 5.14 -2.64 -10.19
N GLU A 290 4.55 -1.86 -11.10
CA GLU A 290 5.24 -0.79 -11.85
C GLU A 290 5.06 0.60 -11.20
N TYR A 291 4.95 0.67 -9.87
CA TYR A 291 4.74 1.94 -9.17
C TYR A 291 5.94 2.89 -9.29
N GLU A 292 7.16 2.36 -9.39
CA GLU A 292 8.38 3.16 -9.64
C GLU A 292 8.31 3.89 -10.99
N ARG A 293 7.60 3.33 -11.98
CA ARG A 293 7.35 3.99 -13.27
C ARG A 293 6.43 5.18 -13.10
N LEU A 294 5.34 5.04 -12.36
CA LEU A 294 4.41 6.14 -12.07
C LEU A 294 5.09 7.25 -11.25
N LEU A 295 5.90 6.90 -10.25
CA LEU A 295 6.59 7.89 -9.42
C LEU A 295 7.60 8.76 -10.20
N LYS A 296 8.09 8.29 -11.35
CA LYS A 296 8.91 9.09 -12.29
C LYS A 296 8.10 10.12 -13.07
N SER A 297 6.77 9.97 -13.15
CA SER A 297 5.91 10.90 -13.88
C SER A 297 5.76 12.23 -13.14
N ASP A 298 5.82 13.33 -13.89
CA ASP A 298 5.53 14.66 -13.36
C ASP A 298 4.02 14.91 -13.18
N ALA A 299 3.16 14.06 -13.75
CA ALA A 299 1.71 14.25 -13.67
C ALA A 299 1.12 13.79 -12.33
N ILE A 300 1.76 12.85 -11.63
CA ILE A 300 1.31 12.34 -10.34
C ILE A 300 1.96 13.10 -9.17
N ASP A 301 1.19 13.35 -8.12
CA ASP A 301 1.65 14.00 -6.89
C ASP A 301 1.71 13.05 -5.71
N TYR A 302 0.81 12.06 -5.66
CA TYR A 302 0.79 11.08 -4.59
C TYR A 302 0.26 9.72 -5.02
N LEU A 303 0.69 8.69 -4.30
CA LEU A 303 0.04 7.39 -4.30
C LEU A 303 -0.86 7.27 -3.09
N LEU A 304 -1.98 6.58 -3.27
CA LEU A 304 -2.96 6.32 -2.24
C LEU A 304 -3.02 4.82 -1.95
N ALA A 305 -3.07 4.46 -0.67
CA ALA A 305 -3.29 3.07 -0.29
C ALA A 305 -4.03 2.94 1.05
N PRO A 306 -4.77 1.84 1.22
CA PRO A 306 -5.26 1.39 2.50
C PRO A 306 -4.13 1.22 3.54
N ALA A 307 -4.45 1.45 4.81
CA ALA A 307 -3.57 1.06 5.92
C ALA A 307 -3.43 -0.47 5.97
N THR A 308 -2.43 -0.99 6.66
CA THR A 308 -2.18 -2.44 6.78
C THR A 308 -2.01 -2.88 8.23
N ASP A 309 -1.81 -4.17 8.54
CA ASP A 309 -1.59 -4.68 9.92
C ASP A 309 -2.51 -4.00 10.97
N ARG A 310 -3.81 -3.91 10.62
CA ARG A 310 -4.79 -3.02 11.26
C ARG A 310 -5.33 -3.51 12.59
N ALA A 311 -5.21 -4.82 12.86
CA ALA A 311 -5.67 -5.41 14.11
C ALA A 311 -5.00 -4.72 15.32
N LEU A 312 -5.65 -4.75 16.48
CA LEU A 312 -5.05 -4.23 17.71
C LEU A 312 -3.74 -4.97 18.02
N GLY A 313 -2.73 -4.21 18.45
CA GLY A 313 -1.35 -4.69 18.59
C GLY A 313 -0.56 -4.78 17.29
N GLY A 314 -1.19 -4.55 16.13
CA GLY A 314 -0.54 -4.41 14.83
C GLY A 314 0.05 -3.01 14.62
N GLY A 315 1.05 -2.91 13.73
CA GLY A 315 1.86 -1.71 13.54
C GLY A 315 1.34 -0.69 12.52
N SER A 316 0.17 -0.89 11.94
CA SER A 316 -0.30 -0.05 10.81
C SER A 316 0.75 0.08 9.69
N GLY A 317 0.74 1.21 8.98
CA GLY A 317 1.58 1.55 7.83
C GLY A 317 0.82 1.41 6.51
N SER A 318 1.53 1.58 5.39
CA SER A 318 0.94 1.55 4.05
C SER A 318 1.02 0.16 3.39
N LEU A 319 0.14 -0.14 2.42
CA LEU A 319 0.39 -1.22 1.44
C LEU A 319 1.54 -0.85 0.47
N CYS A 320 1.90 0.43 0.37
CA CYS A 320 2.94 0.96 -0.49
C CYS A 320 4.30 1.16 0.22
N VAL A 321 5.31 1.52 -0.58
CA VAL A 321 6.68 1.75 -0.11
C VAL A 321 6.90 3.25 0.14
N VAL A 322 6.62 3.70 1.37
CA VAL A 322 6.60 5.13 1.75
C VAL A 322 7.91 5.84 1.41
N ASP A 323 9.05 5.27 1.79
CA ASP A 323 10.35 5.91 1.53
C ASP A 323 10.63 6.08 0.05
N THR A 324 10.28 5.08 -0.77
CA THR A 324 10.44 5.18 -2.22
C THR A 324 9.60 6.33 -2.74
N ILE A 325 8.33 6.43 -2.35
CA ILE A 325 7.44 7.51 -2.77
C ILE A 325 8.04 8.88 -2.42
N HIS A 326 8.50 9.07 -1.17
CA HIS A 326 9.14 10.30 -0.72
C HIS A 326 10.47 10.58 -1.45
N ALA A 327 11.23 9.54 -1.83
CA ALA A 327 12.47 9.66 -2.60
C ALA A 327 12.28 10.25 -4.00
N TYR A 328 11.05 10.18 -4.54
CA TYR A 328 10.65 10.85 -5.79
C TYR A 328 10.05 12.24 -5.54
N GLY A 329 10.01 12.72 -4.30
CA GLY A 329 9.37 13.98 -3.93
C GLY A 329 7.85 13.94 -4.04
N LYS A 330 7.27 12.74 -4.09
CA LYS A 330 5.81 12.50 -4.11
C LYS A 330 5.31 12.27 -2.69
N GLN A 331 4.01 12.34 -2.47
CA GLN A 331 3.40 12.08 -1.17
C GLN A 331 2.76 10.68 -1.11
N MET A 332 2.73 10.08 0.08
CA MET A 332 1.92 8.92 0.41
C MET A 332 0.64 9.38 1.10
N PHE A 333 -0.50 8.89 0.64
CA PHE A 333 -1.80 9.13 1.26
C PHE A 333 -2.38 7.81 1.79
N ASN A 334 -2.40 7.64 3.10
CA ASN A 334 -2.97 6.44 3.72
C ASN A 334 -4.47 6.60 4.00
N SER A 335 -5.16 5.47 3.89
CA SER A 335 -6.59 5.33 4.13
C SER A 335 -6.84 4.45 5.35
N ALA A 336 -7.35 5.04 6.44
CA ALA A 336 -7.70 4.30 7.66
C ALA A 336 -9.13 3.74 7.56
N ASP A 337 -9.28 2.58 6.92
CA ASP A 337 -10.55 1.85 6.77
C ASP A 337 -10.66 0.74 7.82
N ASN A 338 -10.65 1.16 9.09
CA ASN A 338 -10.86 0.27 10.22
C ASN A 338 -12.35 0.20 10.53
N GLU A 339 -12.95 -0.98 10.34
CA GLU A 339 -14.36 -1.18 10.70
C GLU A 339 -14.55 -1.29 12.20
N THR A 340 -15.66 -0.72 12.66
CA THR A 340 -16.03 -0.64 14.07
C THR A 340 -17.36 -1.33 14.32
N TRP A 341 -17.69 -1.59 15.59
CA TRP A 341 -18.97 -2.17 16.00
C TRP A 341 -20.20 -1.34 15.60
N THR A 342 -20.02 -0.07 15.24
CA THR A 342 -21.10 0.82 14.78
C THR A 342 -21.13 1.07 13.29
N SER A 343 -20.13 0.59 12.54
CA SER A 343 -20.03 0.74 11.09
C SER A 343 -21.27 0.17 10.40
N LYS A 344 -21.72 0.86 9.34
CA LYS A 344 -22.94 0.50 8.59
C LYS A 344 -22.61 -0.09 7.23
N GLY A 345 -23.44 -1.03 6.80
CA GLY A 345 -23.51 -1.49 5.42
C GLY A 345 -24.22 -0.48 4.51
N PRO A 346 -24.16 -0.66 3.18
CA PRO A 346 -24.77 0.26 2.21
C PRO A 346 -26.29 0.40 2.33
N ASP A 347 -26.96 -0.59 2.92
CA ASP A 347 -28.41 -0.63 3.20
C ASP A 347 -28.77 -0.18 4.63
N GLY A 348 -27.78 0.31 5.40
CA GLY A 348 -27.94 0.69 6.80
C GLY A 348 -27.89 -0.47 7.80
N SER A 349 -27.67 -1.70 7.33
CA SER A 349 -27.46 -2.86 8.20
C SER A 349 -26.17 -2.74 9.03
N THR A 350 -26.04 -3.57 10.06
CA THR A 350 -24.78 -3.70 10.79
C THR A 350 -23.72 -4.32 9.88
N PHE A 351 -22.51 -3.77 9.91
CA PHE A 351 -21.39 -4.36 9.19
C PHE A 351 -21.17 -5.82 9.60
N PRO A 352 -20.77 -6.72 8.69
CA PRO A 352 -20.54 -8.11 9.06
C PRO A 352 -19.43 -8.24 10.13
N GLU A 353 -19.72 -8.94 11.23
CA GLU A 353 -18.83 -9.05 12.41
C GLU A 353 -17.42 -9.53 12.05
N ALA A 354 -17.28 -10.41 11.05
CA ALA A 354 -15.98 -10.93 10.60
C ALA A 354 -15.02 -9.85 10.07
N TRP A 355 -15.54 -8.66 9.74
CA TRP A 355 -14.77 -7.53 9.22
C TRP A 355 -14.57 -6.43 10.26
N VAL A 356 -15.32 -6.45 11.37
CA VAL A 356 -15.18 -5.50 12.47
C VAL A 356 -13.86 -5.77 13.18
N SER A 357 -13.04 -4.72 13.31
CA SER A 357 -11.73 -4.81 13.96
C SER A 357 -11.69 -4.08 15.31
N MET A 358 -12.60 -3.12 15.53
CA MET A 358 -12.74 -2.38 16.78
C MET A 358 -14.13 -2.65 17.36
N HIS A 359 -14.20 -3.18 18.57
CA HIS A 359 -15.44 -3.65 19.18
C HIS A 359 -15.99 -2.71 20.27
N ASN A 360 -15.23 -1.69 20.66
CA ASN A 360 -15.63 -0.69 21.65
C ASN A 360 -14.83 0.62 21.52
N GLU A 361 -15.23 1.63 22.30
CA GLU A 361 -14.65 2.97 22.26
C GLU A 361 -13.16 3.01 22.64
N GLN A 362 -12.71 2.15 23.56
CA GLN A 362 -11.30 2.08 23.94
C GLN A 362 -10.44 1.58 22.77
N GLU A 363 -10.91 0.56 22.08
CA GLU A 363 -10.25 0.00 20.89
C GLU A 363 -10.22 1.01 19.73
N LEU A 364 -11.34 1.69 19.48
CA LEU A 364 -11.40 2.78 18.49
C LEU A 364 -10.43 3.91 18.83
N ALA A 365 -10.39 4.35 20.09
CA ALA A 365 -9.44 5.38 20.53
C ALA A 365 -7.99 4.92 20.32
N ALA A 366 -7.64 3.68 20.70
CA ALA A 366 -6.31 3.13 20.49
C ALA A 366 -5.93 3.09 19.00
N SER A 367 -6.85 2.67 18.14
CA SER A 367 -6.69 2.61 16.68
C SER A 367 -6.52 4.00 16.06
N VAL A 368 -7.41 4.95 16.38
CA VAL A 368 -7.31 6.35 15.92
C VAL A 368 -5.97 6.96 16.30
N LYS A 369 -5.56 6.83 17.57
CA LYS A 369 -4.23 7.31 18.01
C LYS A 369 -3.09 6.64 17.25
N ARG A 370 -3.20 5.34 16.92
CA ARG A 370 -2.17 4.62 16.13
C ARG A 370 -2.06 5.18 14.73
N GLU A 371 -3.18 5.35 14.03
CA GLU A 371 -3.18 5.90 12.67
C GLU A 371 -2.61 7.32 12.65
N LEU A 372 -2.97 8.15 13.64
CA LEU A 372 -2.38 9.48 13.77
C LEU A 372 -0.87 9.43 14.04
N ALA A 373 -0.43 8.58 14.97
CA ALA A 373 0.97 8.47 15.35
C ALA A 373 1.87 7.99 14.20
N VAL A 374 1.49 6.92 13.49
CA VAL A 374 2.31 6.38 12.39
C VAL A 374 2.40 7.37 11.24
N ASN A 375 1.28 7.99 10.84
CA ASN A 375 1.27 8.91 9.70
C ASN A 375 2.01 10.21 10.00
N LEU A 376 1.91 10.72 11.23
CA LEU A 376 2.65 11.92 11.64
C LEU A 376 4.16 11.66 11.74
N VAL A 377 4.56 10.50 12.27
CA VAL A 377 5.97 10.11 12.38
C VAL A 377 6.59 9.89 10.99
N GLU A 378 5.86 9.27 10.07
CA GLU A 378 6.32 8.99 8.71
C GLU A 378 6.16 10.19 7.75
N GLY A 379 5.36 11.20 8.10
CA GLY A 379 5.12 12.39 7.26
C GLY A 379 4.19 12.14 6.08
N THR A 380 3.21 11.25 6.26
CA THR A 380 2.24 10.85 5.25
C THR A 380 0.90 11.55 5.46
N SER A 381 0.11 11.67 4.39
CA SER A 381 -1.29 12.14 4.51
C SER A 381 -2.18 11.00 5.02
N LEU A 382 -3.27 11.36 5.68
CA LEU A 382 -4.23 10.43 6.24
C LEU A 382 -5.65 10.93 6.00
N TRP A 383 -6.55 10.01 5.65
CA TRP A 383 -7.96 10.20 5.93
C TRP A 383 -8.51 9.09 6.81
N PHE A 384 -9.56 9.42 7.55
CA PHE A 384 -10.40 8.47 8.25
C PHE A 384 -11.54 8.06 7.33
N PHE A 385 -11.61 6.78 6.97
CA PHE A 385 -12.55 6.30 5.96
C PHE A 385 -13.77 5.62 6.59
N ASP A 386 -14.90 6.30 6.52
CA ASP A 386 -16.20 5.89 7.04
C ASP A 386 -17.13 5.44 5.91
N LYS A 387 -16.86 4.27 5.33
CA LYS A 387 -17.43 3.78 4.05
C LYS A 387 -18.87 4.19 3.80
N TRP A 388 -19.82 3.74 4.63
CA TRP A 388 -21.24 4.10 4.53
C TRP A 388 -21.76 4.75 5.82
N GLY A 389 -20.87 5.28 6.66
CA GLY A 389 -21.22 5.97 7.90
C GLY A 389 -21.18 5.09 9.15
N GLY A 390 -21.19 5.79 10.30
CA GLY A 390 -21.33 5.21 11.63
C GLY A 390 -20.04 4.73 12.28
N SER A 391 -18.88 4.84 11.62
CA SER A 391 -17.63 4.25 12.14
C SER A 391 -16.94 5.10 13.21
N TYR A 392 -17.21 6.41 13.26
CA TYR A 392 -16.52 7.31 14.18
C TYR A 392 -17.48 7.95 15.19
N SER A 393 -17.25 7.66 16.47
CA SER A 393 -17.96 8.29 17.58
C SER A 393 -17.59 9.77 17.71
N GLN A 394 -18.41 10.54 18.44
CA GLN A 394 -18.09 11.93 18.75
C GLN A 394 -16.78 12.07 19.57
N ASP A 395 -16.44 11.08 20.40
CA ASP A 395 -15.19 11.04 21.16
C ASP A 395 -13.99 10.81 20.24
N ALA A 396 -14.10 9.89 19.28
CA ALA A 396 -13.09 9.67 18.25
C ALA A 396 -12.84 10.95 17.43
N VAL A 397 -13.90 11.66 17.02
CA VAL A 397 -13.77 12.94 16.29
C VAL A 397 -13.08 14.01 17.14
N ARG A 398 -13.42 14.14 18.43
CA ARG A 398 -12.74 15.06 19.36
C ARG A 398 -11.26 14.71 19.52
N LEU A 399 -10.94 13.43 19.62
CA LEU A 399 -9.57 12.92 19.71
C LEU A 399 -8.75 13.22 18.45
N ILE A 400 -9.36 13.13 17.26
CA ILE A 400 -8.70 13.51 16.00
C ILE A 400 -8.42 15.02 16.00
N GLY A 401 -9.41 15.83 16.37
CA GLY A 401 -9.26 17.28 16.45
C GLY A 401 -8.23 17.76 17.46
N SER A 402 -8.04 17.04 18.58
CA SER A 402 -7.12 17.46 19.65
C SER A 402 -5.67 17.54 19.21
N ILE A 403 -5.28 16.83 18.15
CA ILE A 403 -3.92 16.86 17.61
C ILE A 403 -3.78 17.69 16.33
N HIS A 404 -4.85 18.29 15.82
CA HIS A 404 -4.83 18.99 14.53
C HIS A 404 -3.76 20.09 14.47
N SER A 405 -3.56 20.84 15.56
CA SER A 405 -2.49 21.85 15.63
C SER A 405 -1.08 21.25 15.57
N LEU A 406 -0.87 20.10 16.21
CA LEU A 406 0.40 19.37 16.11
C LEU A 406 0.60 18.84 14.70
N TRP A 407 -0.46 18.31 14.07
CA TRP A 407 -0.42 17.86 12.68
C TRP A 407 0.05 18.97 11.74
N GLU A 408 -0.57 20.14 11.82
CA GLU A 408 -0.22 21.31 11.01
C GLU A 408 1.19 21.85 11.27
N GLU A 409 1.72 21.68 12.49
CA GLU A 409 3.09 22.04 12.84
C GLU A 409 4.09 21.06 12.20
N GLU A 410 3.94 19.77 12.50
CA GLU A 410 4.88 18.73 12.09
C GLU A 410 4.86 18.52 10.55
N ALA A 411 3.72 18.76 9.90
CA ALA A 411 3.61 18.75 8.43
C ALA A 411 4.51 19.78 7.71
N ARG A 412 5.05 20.77 8.43
CA ARG A 412 5.97 21.78 7.88
C ARG A 412 7.44 21.40 8.04
N HIS A 413 7.72 20.33 8.78
CA HIS A 413 9.08 19.88 9.06
C HIS A 413 9.45 18.68 8.17
N PRO A 414 10.72 18.57 7.73
CA PRO A 414 11.18 17.37 7.07
C PRO A 414 11.18 16.21 8.08
N VAL A 415 10.82 15.02 7.62
CA VAL A 415 10.85 13.81 8.46
C VAL A 415 12.24 13.20 8.43
N ASN A 416 12.93 13.20 9.57
CA ASN A 416 14.20 12.48 9.73
C ASN A 416 13.98 11.24 10.61
N SER A 417 13.67 10.13 9.96
CA SER A 417 13.44 8.85 10.64
C SER A 417 14.63 8.44 11.53
N MET A 418 14.31 7.91 12.72
CA MET A 418 15.27 7.33 13.66
C MET A 418 15.45 5.82 13.46
N ALA A 419 14.91 5.25 12.37
CA ALA A 419 15.09 3.86 12.02
C ALA A 419 16.55 3.49 11.75
N GLU A 420 16.97 2.37 12.33
CA GLU A 420 18.30 1.76 12.08
C GLU A 420 18.18 0.43 11.32
N THR A 421 16.95 0.06 10.93
CA THR A 421 16.64 -1.13 10.15
C THR A 421 15.90 -0.75 8.88
N LEU A 422 16.32 -1.34 7.75
CA LEU A 422 15.73 -1.13 6.44
C LEU A 422 15.23 -2.45 5.86
N MET A 423 13.94 -2.51 5.52
CA MET A 423 13.34 -3.59 4.75
C MET A 423 13.37 -3.21 3.27
N VAL A 424 13.84 -4.12 2.41
CA VAL A 424 13.98 -3.90 0.98
C VAL A 424 13.08 -4.86 0.23
N VAL A 425 12.13 -4.29 -0.52
CA VAL A 425 11.28 -5.02 -1.47
C VAL A 425 11.78 -4.79 -2.90
N ASP A 426 11.53 -5.75 -3.79
CA ASP A 426 11.96 -5.63 -5.18
C ASP A 426 10.82 -6.03 -6.15
N PRO A 427 10.15 -5.05 -6.79
CA PRO A 427 9.04 -5.34 -7.71
C PRO A 427 9.48 -6.20 -8.91
N SER A 428 10.73 -6.08 -9.38
CA SER A 428 11.21 -6.85 -10.53
C SER A 428 11.33 -8.33 -10.20
N ASN A 429 11.67 -8.64 -8.95
CA ASN A 429 11.77 -10.01 -8.48
C ASN A 429 10.42 -10.66 -8.17
N ILE A 430 9.33 -9.89 -8.06
CA ILE A 430 7.97 -10.43 -7.88
C ILE A 430 7.51 -11.22 -9.11
N TYR A 431 8.00 -10.90 -10.32
CA TYR A 431 7.60 -11.59 -11.54
C TYR A 431 8.03 -13.06 -11.60
N TYR A 432 8.94 -13.49 -10.73
CA TYR A 432 9.31 -14.90 -10.59
C TYR A 432 8.37 -15.71 -9.68
N ILE A 433 7.49 -15.04 -8.93
CA ILE A 433 6.57 -15.68 -7.99
C ILE A 433 5.25 -16.00 -8.69
N ASN A 434 4.86 -17.27 -8.67
CA ASN A 434 3.51 -17.70 -9.00
C ASN A 434 2.55 -17.29 -7.88
N ASN A 435 1.78 -16.25 -8.14
CA ASN A 435 0.88 -15.67 -7.16
C ASN A 435 -0.39 -16.51 -6.90
N LEU A 436 -0.62 -17.61 -7.62
CA LEU A 436 -1.69 -18.54 -7.24
C LEU A 436 -1.27 -19.49 -6.13
N HIS A 437 0.04 -19.65 -5.92
CA HIS A 437 0.56 -20.45 -4.84
C HIS A 437 0.26 -19.76 -3.49
N PRO A 438 -0.27 -20.48 -2.49
CA PRO A 438 -0.70 -19.91 -1.20
C PRO A 438 0.45 -19.31 -0.38
N ASN A 439 1.70 -19.66 -0.71
CA ASN A 439 2.88 -19.13 -0.02
C ASN A 439 3.51 -17.90 -0.68
N SER A 440 2.84 -17.25 -1.63
CA SER A 440 3.41 -16.18 -2.46
C SER A 440 3.75 -14.87 -1.73
N ASN A 441 3.11 -14.56 -0.60
CA ASN A 441 3.43 -13.39 0.24
C ASN A 441 4.54 -13.63 1.29
N ASN A 442 5.02 -14.87 1.46
CA ASN A 442 5.87 -15.23 2.60
C ASN A 442 7.29 -14.63 2.59
N PHE A 443 7.67 -13.92 1.53
CA PHE A 443 8.99 -13.31 1.43
C PHE A 443 9.08 -11.90 1.99
N HIS A 444 7.95 -11.20 2.15
CA HIS A 444 7.94 -9.82 2.63
C HIS A 444 6.98 -9.63 3.81
N LEU A 445 5.82 -10.28 3.80
CA LEU A 445 4.81 -10.11 4.84
C LEU A 445 5.31 -10.54 6.24
N PRO A 446 5.97 -11.71 6.43
CA PRO A 446 6.50 -12.07 7.74
C PRO A 446 7.52 -11.06 8.28
N TRP A 447 8.37 -10.50 7.41
CA TRP A 447 9.32 -9.47 7.81
C TRP A 447 8.62 -8.21 8.29
N LYS A 448 7.66 -7.71 7.51
CA LYS A 448 6.90 -6.51 7.88
C LYS A 448 6.16 -6.69 9.22
N LEU A 449 5.45 -7.81 9.39
CA LEU A 449 4.69 -8.09 10.62
C LEU A 449 5.62 -8.25 11.84
N ASN A 450 6.78 -8.89 11.69
CA ASN A 450 7.74 -9.03 12.78
C ASN A 450 8.46 -7.71 13.09
N LEU A 451 8.82 -6.91 12.08
CA LEU A 451 9.42 -5.58 12.25
C LEU A 451 8.48 -4.63 12.99
N ASN A 452 7.18 -4.65 12.63
CA ASN A 452 6.12 -3.97 13.35
C ASN A 452 6.05 -4.36 14.83
N ARG A 453 6.60 -5.51 15.24
CA ARG A 453 6.60 -5.98 16.64
C ARG A 453 8.02 -6.03 17.23
N SER A 454 9.00 -5.42 16.56
CA SER A 454 10.39 -5.43 17.01
C SER A 454 10.65 -4.50 18.20
N GLY A 455 9.78 -3.52 18.47
CA GLY A 455 10.05 -2.48 19.45
C GLY A 455 11.10 -1.47 19.01
N ALA A 456 11.40 -1.41 17.72
CA ALA A 456 12.24 -0.40 17.08
C ALA A 456 11.59 0.08 15.76
N PRO A 457 11.78 1.36 15.39
CA PRO A 457 11.34 1.86 14.10
C PRO A 457 12.15 1.22 12.96
N PHE A 458 11.48 1.03 11.83
CA PHE A 458 12.09 0.54 10.59
C PHE A 458 11.56 1.33 9.40
N ARG A 459 12.22 1.19 8.26
CA ARG A 459 11.87 1.81 6.99
C ARG A 459 11.67 0.75 5.92
N ILE A 460 10.84 1.03 4.92
CA ILE A 460 10.64 0.14 3.76
C ILE A 460 11.00 0.90 2.49
N VAL A 461 11.91 0.36 1.68
CA VAL A 461 12.32 0.95 0.40
C VAL A 461 12.35 -0.10 -0.71
N SER A 462 12.25 0.37 -1.95
CA SER A 462 12.41 -0.45 -3.14
C SER A 462 13.89 -0.63 -3.46
N PHE A 463 14.27 -1.80 -3.98
CA PHE A 463 15.65 -2.11 -4.33
C PHE A 463 16.28 -1.07 -5.27
N ASN A 464 15.54 -0.60 -6.28
CA ASN A 464 16.04 0.38 -7.25
C ASN A 464 16.26 1.77 -6.66
N ASP A 465 15.66 2.08 -5.51
CA ASP A 465 15.74 3.38 -4.87
C ASP A 465 16.68 3.42 -3.66
N LEU A 466 17.37 2.31 -3.36
CA LEU A 466 18.47 2.26 -2.39
C LEU A 466 19.52 3.34 -2.67
N GLY A 467 19.76 3.66 -3.95
CA GLY A 467 20.67 4.72 -4.39
C GLY A 467 20.30 6.13 -3.89
N ARG A 468 19.00 6.38 -3.64
CA ARG A 468 18.45 7.68 -3.21
C ARG A 468 18.44 7.86 -1.69
N MET A 469 18.56 6.77 -0.94
CA MET A 469 18.43 6.79 0.52
C MET A 469 19.69 7.28 1.23
N ASP A 470 19.49 8.04 2.30
CA ASP A 470 20.48 8.17 3.37
C ASP A 470 20.44 6.90 4.23
N LEU A 471 21.59 6.23 4.30
CA LEU A 471 21.78 4.96 5.00
C LEU A 471 22.72 5.09 6.19
N THR A 472 23.08 6.31 6.59
CA THR A 472 24.11 6.58 7.60
C THR A 472 23.78 5.94 8.95
N ARG A 473 22.50 5.94 9.35
CA ARG A 473 22.00 5.31 10.59
C ARG A 473 21.68 3.83 10.46
N ILE A 474 21.57 3.32 9.24
CA ILE A 474 21.10 1.94 9.00
C ILE A 474 22.19 0.96 9.39
N LYS A 475 21.86 0.09 10.34
CA LYS A 475 22.70 -0.99 10.87
C LYS A 475 22.29 -2.36 10.33
N THR A 476 21.00 -2.53 10.00
CA THR A 476 20.46 -3.78 9.44
C THR A 476 19.71 -3.53 8.14
N VAL A 477 19.95 -4.36 7.12
CA VAL A 477 19.20 -4.37 5.86
C VAL A 477 18.63 -5.76 5.62
N ILE A 478 17.33 -5.87 5.34
CA ILE A 478 16.64 -7.13 5.05
C ILE A 478 16.20 -7.12 3.59
N PHE A 479 16.80 -7.98 2.76
CA PHE A 479 16.37 -8.17 1.37
C PHE A 479 15.30 -9.25 1.31
N CYS A 480 14.06 -8.85 0.97
CA CYS A 480 12.91 -9.76 0.96
C CYS A 480 12.90 -10.72 -0.25
N HIS A 481 13.23 -10.21 -1.44
CA HIS A 481 13.11 -10.95 -2.72
C HIS A 481 14.40 -10.97 -3.55
N PRO A 482 15.61 -11.18 -3.00
CA PRO A 482 16.85 -11.04 -3.76
C PRO A 482 17.09 -12.18 -4.78
N PHE A 483 16.06 -12.72 -5.45
CA PHE A 483 16.18 -13.95 -6.25
C PHE A 483 17.12 -13.77 -7.43
N GLU A 484 16.90 -12.76 -8.26
CA GLU A 484 17.83 -12.30 -9.27
C GLU A 484 18.69 -11.16 -8.72
N LEU A 485 20.00 -11.37 -8.75
CA LEU A 485 21.01 -10.36 -8.48
C LEU A 485 22.05 -10.41 -9.60
N ASP A 486 21.82 -9.65 -10.65
CA ASP A 486 22.76 -9.49 -11.75
C ASP A 486 24.04 -8.76 -11.31
N ASP A 487 25.03 -8.72 -12.19
CA ASP A 487 26.33 -8.13 -11.86
C ASP A 487 26.19 -6.64 -11.51
N GLU A 488 25.29 -5.90 -12.17
CA GLU A 488 25.03 -4.49 -11.88
C GLU A 488 24.36 -4.30 -10.51
N GLY A 489 23.31 -5.07 -10.21
CA GLY A 489 22.63 -5.11 -8.91
C GLY A 489 23.58 -5.46 -7.78
N HIS A 490 24.43 -6.47 -7.99
CA HIS A 490 25.45 -6.84 -7.01
C HIS A 490 26.46 -5.71 -6.79
N GLN A 491 26.94 -5.05 -7.85
CA GLN A 491 27.84 -3.91 -7.71
C GLN A 491 27.17 -2.72 -7.00
N ARG A 492 25.87 -2.47 -7.22
CA ARG A 492 25.10 -1.44 -6.52
C ARG A 492 25.07 -1.70 -5.01
N ILE A 493 24.74 -2.92 -4.59
CA ILE A 493 24.70 -3.24 -3.15
C ILE A 493 26.09 -3.33 -2.53
N LEU A 494 27.11 -3.85 -3.24
CA LEU A 494 28.49 -3.90 -2.75
C LEU A 494 29.00 -2.50 -2.37
N LYS A 495 28.80 -1.52 -3.24
CA LYS A 495 29.33 -0.17 -3.07
C LYS A 495 28.63 0.63 -1.98
N LYS A 496 27.34 0.37 -1.73
CA LYS A 496 26.52 1.22 -0.84
C LYS A 496 26.12 0.50 0.45
N ILE A 497 25.80 -0.78 0.36
CA ILE A 497 25.14 -1.57 1.42
C ILE A 497 26.11 -2.51 2.14
N LEU A 498 26.93 -3.27 1.42
CA LEU A 498 27.82 -4.31 1.96
C LEU A 498 29.10 -3.71 2.56
N GLN A 499 28.93 -2.75 3.47
CA GLN A 499 29.99 -2.03 4.16
C GLN A 499 29.48 -1.43 5.48
N GLY A 500 30.38 -0.87 6.29
CA GLY A 500 30.03 -0.14 7.51
C GLY A 500 29.58 -1.05 8.66
N ASN A 501 30.05 -2.30 8.67
CA ASN A 501 29.72 -3.32 9.67
C ASN A 501 28.20 -3.62 9.77
N ARG A 502 27.44 -3.33 8.71
CA ARG A 502 26.00 -3.58 8.66
C ARG A 502 25.70 -5.07 8.65
N LEU A 503 24.62 -5.47 9.31
CA LEU A 503 24.04 -6.80 9.18
C LEU A 503 23.11 -6.84 7.96
N ILE A 504 23.34 -7.80 7.07
CA ILE A 504 22.55 -8.02 5.87
C ILE A 504 21.83 -9.35 6.02
N VAL A 505 20.50 -9.28 6.05
CA VAL A 505 19.62 -10.43 6.15
C VAL A 505 19.13 -10.79 4.75
N TRP A 506 19.47 -12.00 4.30
CA TRP A 506 19.10 -12.51 3.00
C TRP A 506 17.95 -13.50 3.11
N SER A 507 16.81 -13.17 2.49
CA SER A 507 15.63 -14.03 2.46
C SER A 507 15.72 -15.06 1.32
N TYR A 508 15.54 -16.33 1.66
CA TYR A 508 15.38 -17.49 0.78
C TYR A 508 16.51 -17.79 -0.22
N GLY A 509 16.65 -17.03 -1.31
CA GLY A 509 17.49 -17.41 -2.45
C GLY A 509 18.24 -16.24 -3.08
N PRO A 510 19.14 -15.55 -2.36
CA PRO A 510 19.89 -14.43 -2.91
C PRO A 510 20.71 -14.83 -4.14
N GLY A 511 20.43 -14.22 -5.30
CA GLY A 511 21.13 -14.49 -6.56
C GLY A 511 20.95 -15.92 -7.11
N ILE A 512 19.93 -16.65 -6.64
CA ILE A 512 19.58 -17.97 -7.16
C ILE A 512 19.27 -17.94 -8.65
N ILE A 513 18.78 -16.81 -9.17
CA ILE A 513 18.62 -16.54 -10.59
C ILE A 513 19.79 -15.67 -11.04
N ARG A 514 20.49 -16.10 -12.09
CA ARG A 514 21.54 -15.32 -12.75
C ARG A 514 21.53 -15.57 -14.25
N ASN A 515 21.51 -14.50 -15.04
CA ASN A 515 21.45 -14.56 -16.51
C ASN A 515 20.29 -15.45 -17.00
N GLY A 516 19.11 -15.30 -16.38
CA GLY A 516 17.92 -16.09 -16.72
C GLY A 516 17.99 -17.57 -16.35
N LYS A 517 18.91 -18.00 -15.48
CA LYS A 517 19.05 -19.41 -15.07
C LYS A 517 18.95 -19.58 -13.56
N TRP A 518 18.18 -20.58 -13.13
CA TRP A 518 18.10 -21.01 -11.75
C TRP A 518 19.29 -21.87 -11.36
N ASN A 519 20.05 -21.45 -10.34
CA ASN A 519 21.19 -22.19 -9.80
C ASN A 519 21.40 -21.91 -8.31
N GLU A 520 21.05 -22.91 -7.48
CA GLU A 520 21.16 -22.87 -6.02
C GLU A 520 22.59 -22.65 -5.52
N ALA A 521 23.61 -23.10 -6.27
CA ALA A 521 25.01 -22.90 -5.91
C ALA A 521 25.46 -21.42 -5.99
N ASN A 522 24.64 -20.53 -6.56
CA ASN A 522 24.93 -19.10 -6.51
C ASN A 522 24.68 -18.49 -5.14
N VAL A 523 23.75 -19.02 -4.36
CA VAL A 523 23.32 -18.44 -3.07
C VAL A 523 24.48 -18.25 -2.11
N GLU A 524 25.31 -19.28 -1.97
CA GLU A 524 26.49 -19.25 -1.10
C GLU A 524 27.47 -18.12 -1.46
N LYS A 525 27.54 -17.73 -2.73
CA LYS A 525 28.43 -16.64 -3.18
C LYS A 525 27.99 -15.28 -2.65
N TYR A 526 26.70 -15.09 -2.38
CA TYR A 526 26.15 -13.81 -1.91
C TYR A 526 26.05 -13.77 -0.39
N CYS A 527 25.58 -14.83 0.26
CA CYS A 527 25.34 -14.84 1.70
C CYS A 527 26.36 -15.62 2.53
N GLY A 528 27.30 -16.34 1.90
CA GLY A 528 28.31 -17.15 2.58
C GLY A 528 27.81 -18.51 3.09
N VAL A 529 26.54 -18.85 2.85
CA VAL A 529 25.89 -20.07 3.36
C VAL A 529 25.24 -20.84 2.20
N PRO A 530 25.37 -22.17 2.12
CA PRO A 530 24.67 -22.96 1.11
C PRO A 530 23.14 -22.78 1.15
N PHE A 531 22.51 -22.80 -0.02
CA PHE A 531 21.06 -22.72 -0.14
C PHE A 531 20.35 -23.82 0.67
N GLY A 532 19.26 -23.45 1.35
CA GLY A 532 18.47 -24.40 2.15
C GLY A 532 19.00 -24.64 3.58
N SER A 533 20.13 -24.04 3.95
CA SER A 533 20.64 -24.06 5.33
C SER A 533 19.62 -23.48 6.32
N LYS A 534 19.53 -24.08 7.50
CA LYS A 534 18.54 -23.73 8.53
C LYS A 534 19.12 -22.97 9.72
N ASP A 535 20.44 -22.96 9.84
CA ASP A 535 21.14 -22.33 10.95
C ASP A 535 21.10 -20.81 10.79
N LEU A 536 20.72 -20.12 11.87
CA LEU A 536 20.68 -18.66 11.94
C LEU A 536 21.98 -18.13 12.53
N GLU A 537 23.08 -18.33 11.80
CA GLU A 537 24.41 -17.84 12.16
C GLU A 537 24.69 -16.49 11.49
N ILE A 538 25.23 -15.54 12.27
CA ILE A 538 25.72 -14.27 11.73
C ILE A 538 27.19 -14.46 11.35
N LEU A 539 27.47 -14.45 10.05
CA LEU A 539 28.82 -14.55 9.52
C LEU A 539 29.48 -13.18 9.40
N ASP A 540 30.74 -13.09 9.78
CA ASP A 540 31.58 -11.93 9.50
C ASP A 540 32.11 -12.00 8.06
N MET A 541 31.75 -11.01 7.24
CA MET A 541 32.16 -10.90 5.84
C MET A 541 33.22 -9.80 5.66
N GLY A 542 33.91 -9.42 6.74
CA GLY A 542 34.92 -8.37 6.79
C GLY A 542 34.32 -6.99 7.04
N ASN A 543 33.81 -6.35 5.98
CA ASN A 543 33.27 -4.98 6.09
C ASN A 543 31.77 -4.93 6.47
N TRP A 544 31.12 -6.08 6.54
CA TRP A 544 29.69 -6.26 6.81
C TRP A 544 29.47 -7.66 7.38
N LYS A 545 28.25 -7.95 7.83
CA LYS A 545 27.86 -9.25 8.40
C LYS A 545 26.70 -9.85 7.61
N SER A 546 26.71 -11.16 7.40
CA SER A 546 25.66 -11.87 6.67
C SER A 546 24.81 -12.71 7.62
N LEU A 547 23.49 -12.69 7.43
CA LEU A 547 22.56 -13.65 8.02
C LEU A 547 21.68 -14.22 6.90
N TYR A 548 21.73 -15.52 6.70
CA TYR A 548 20.87 -16.21 5.75
C TYR A 548 19.61 -16.74 6.45
N VAL A 549 18.44 -16.46 5.86
CA VAL A 549 17.15 -16.94 6.37
C VAL A 549 16.39 -17.61 5.24
N CYS A 550 16.45 -18.94 5.21
CA CYS A 550 15.78 -19.74 4.18
C CYS A 550 14.25 -19.57 4.21
N ASP A 551 13.64 -19.51 5.40
CA ASP A 551 12.19 -19.33 5.55
C ASP A 551 11.89 -18.17 6.53
N PRO A 552 11.46 -16.99 6.05
CA PRO A 552 11.11 -15.85 6.89
C PRO A 552 10.04 -16.16 7.94
N ARG A 553 9.18 -17.16 7.72
CA ARG A 553 8.11 -17.54 8.66
C ARG A 553 8.65 -18.14 9.95
N THR A 554 9.89 -18.62 9.97
CA THR A 554 10.51 -19.18 11.19
C THR A 554 11.02 -18.11 12.13
N ILE A 555 11.04 -16.84 11.70
CA ILE A 555 11.45 -15.72 12.54
C ILE A 555 10.25 -15.25 13.35
N THR A 556 10.40 -15.19 14.68
CA THR A 556 9.43 -14.57 15.58
C THR A 556 9.83 -13.14 15.91
N PRO A 557 8.94 -12.29 16.46
CA PRO A 557 9.30 -10.96 16.92
C PRO A 557 10.46 -10.94 17.93
N GLU A 558 10.52 -11.91 18.85
CA GLU A 558 11.58 -12.04 19.84
C GLU A 558 12.92 -12.41 19.18
N LYS A 559 12.91 -13.37 18.26
CA LYS A 559 14.12 -13.75 17.51
C LYS A 559 14.63 -12.58 16.66
N LEU A 560 13.73 -11.84 16.02
CA LEU A 560 14.11 -10.65 15.28
C LEU A 560 14.73 -9.59 16.20
N ARG A 561 14.17 -9.36 17.39
CA ARG A 561 14.76 -8.46 18.40
C ARG A 561 16.17 -8.86 18.81
N GLU A 562 16.44 -10.14 19.00
CA GLU A 562 17.79 -10.64 19.27
C GLU A 562 18.76 -10.34 18.12
N ILE A 563 18.34 -10.62 16.88
CA ILE A 563 19.12 -10.33 15.67
C ILE A 563 19.43 -8.83 15.56
N LEU A 564 18.43 -7.97 15.75
CA LEU A 564 18.58 -6.52 15.69
C LEU A 564 19.53 -6.00 16.79
N ARG A 565 19.41 -6.50 18.02
CA ARG A 565 20.36 -6.16 19.10
C ARG A 565 21.79 -6.59 18.77
N ALA A 566 21.98 -7.78 18.19
CA ALA A 566 23.30 -8.26 17.77
C ALA A 566 23.92 -7.39 16.65
N ALA A 567 23.08 -6.76 15.82
CA ALA A 567 23.50 -5.75 14.84
C ALA A 567 23.72 -4.35 15.45
N GLY A 568 23.44 -4.16 16.74
CA GLY A 568 23.58 -2.90 17.45
C GLY A 568 22.41 -1.93 17.24
N VAL A 569 21.27 -2.39 16.71
CA VAL A 569 20.05 -1.58 16.58
C VAL A 569 19.50 -1.24 17.97
N TRP A 570 19.14 0.02 18.16
CA TRP A 570 18.51 0.49 19.39
C TRP A 570 17.06 -0.01 19.49
N ILE A 571 16.78 -0.80 20.53
CA ILE A 571 15.43 -1.30 20.82
C ILE A 571 14.80 -0.40 21.88
N TYR A 572 13.78 0.36 21.49
CA TYR A 572 13.11 1.33 22.35
C TYR A 572 12.25 0.65 23.41
N SER A 573 11.43 -0.33 23.01
CA SER A 573 10.44 -0.94 23.89
C SER A 573 10.97 -2.17 24.62
N SER A 574 10.70 -2.29 25.92
CA SER A 574 10.97 -3.49 26.73
C SER A 574 10.25 -4.74 26.21
N VAL A 575 9.08 -4.56 25.56
CA VAL A 575 8.24 -5.62 25.00
C VAL A 575 8.20 -5.59 23.46
N PRO A 576 7.95 -6.72 22.77
CA PRO A 576 7.84 -6.79 21.31
C PRO A 576 6.54 -6.15 20.81
N ARG A 577 6.57 -4.84 20.60
CA ARG A 577 5.41 -4.01 20.23
C ARG A 577 5.78 -3.00 19.14
N PRO A 578 4.79 -2.48 18.41
CA PRO A 578 5.02 -1.38 17.48
C PRO A 578 5.61 -0.14 18.15
N VAL A 579 6.67 0.37 17.53
CA VAL A 579 7.32 1.63 17.84
C VAL A 579 7.60 2.37 16.54
N TYR A 580 7.26 3.65 16.51
CA TYR A 580 7.55 4.56 15.41
C TYR A 580 8.38 5.71 15.97
N ALA A 581 9.44 6.12 15.30
CA ALA A 581 10.18 7.30 15.75
C ALA A 581 10.84 8.06 14.59
N ASN A 582 10.72 9.38 14.67
CA ASN A 582 11.57 10.34 13.98
C ASN A 582 12.32 11.16 15.03
N GLU A 583 13.02 12.21 14.62
CA GLU A 583 13.85 13.01 15.51
C GLU A 583 13.05 13.86 16.52
N ARG A 584 11.74 14.03 16.31
CA ARG A 584 10.83 14.87 17.12
C ARG A 584 9.73 14.08 17.82
N LEU A 585 9.39 12.90 17.32
CA LEU A 585 8.22 12.14 17.76
C LEU A 585 8.57 10.68 18.04
N LEU A 586 7.97 10.13 19.09
CA LEU A 586 8.01 8.70 19.43
C LEU A 586 6.59 8.18 19.64
N GLY A 587 6.16 7.23 18.83
CA GLY A 587 4.90 6.50 18.98
C GLY A 587 5.10 5.09 19.50
N PHE A 588 4.16 4.61 20.32
CA PHE A 588 4.08 3.23 20.80
C PHE A 588 2.63 2.75 20.74
N HIS A 589 2.40 1.51 20.29
CA HIS A 589 1.07 0.91 20.28
C HIS A 589 1.05 -0.45 20.98
N THR A 590 -0.04 -0.74 21.69
CA THR A 590 -0.34 -2.09 22.17
C THR A 590 -1.83 -2.40 22.07
N GLY A 591 -2.12 -3.69 21.84
CA GLY A 591 -3.46 -4.27 21.98
C GLY A 591 -3.73 -4.88 23.37
N ASN A 592 -2.80 -4.73 24.33
CA ASN A 592 -2.86 -5.44 25.61
C ASN A 592 -2.79 -4.49 26.81
N GLN A 593 -3.34 -4.93 27.94
CA GLN A 593 -3.00 -4.40 29.26
C GLN A 593 -1.59 -4.88 29.64
N GLU A 594 -0.63 -3.98 29.73
CA GLU A 594 0.74 -4.33 30.12
C GLU A 594 1.52 -3.14 30.68
N SER A 595 2.62 -3.43 31.37
CA SER A 595 3.58 -2.41 31.81
C SER A 595 4.74 -2.34 30.84
N VAL A 596 5.05 -1.13 30.38
CA VAL A 596 6.00 -0.87 29.30
C VAL A 596 7.07 0.07 29.81
N THR A 597 8.30 -0.18 29.36
CA THR A 597 9.40 0.77 29.48
C THR A 597 9.88 1.11 28.08
N LEU A 598 9.90 2.41 27.75
CA LEU A 598 10.53 2.92 26.54
C LEU A 598 11.87 3.57 26.92
N SER A 599 12.96 3.11 26.31
CA SER A 599 14.31 3.65 26.48
C SER A 599 14.72 4.43 25.24
N LEU A 600 15.10 5.69 25.42
CA LEU A 600 15.53 6.60 24.37
C LEU A 600 17.04 6.53 24.17
N PRO A 601 17.54 6.75 22.94
CA PRO A 601 18.98 6.67 22.64
C PRO A 601 19.80 7.80 23.30
N GLN A 602 19.13 8.81 23.83
CA GLN A 602 19.71 9.96 24.50
C GLN A 602 18.70 10.57 25.47
N LYS A 603 19.21 11.48 26.30
CA LYS A 603 18.41 12.30 27.21
C LYS A 603 17.80 13.49 26.48
N TYR A 604 16.53 13.74 26.72
CA TYR A 604 15.78 14.87 26.19
C TYR A 604 15.46 15.84 27.33
N SER A 605 15.55 17.15 27.06
CA SER A 605 15.24 18.18 28.04
C SER A 605 13.77 18.13 28.45
N ARG A 606 12.89 17.74 27.52
CA ARG A 606 11.46 17.58 27.76
C ARG A 606 10.85 16.52 26.84
N ILE A 607 10.04 15.65 27.42
CA ILE A 607 9.18 14.69 26.71
C ILE A 607 7.73 14.99 27.08
N THR A 608 6.85 15.16 26.10
CA THR A 608 5.43 15.44 26.32
C THR A 608 4.56 14.37 25.68
N GLU A 609 3.70 13.69 26.44
CA GLU A 609 2.68 12.79 25.88
C GLU A 609 1.56 13.63 25.26
N VAL A 610 1.33 13.45 23.96
CA VAL A 610 0.53 14.33 23.12
C VAL A 610 -0.96 14.32 23.49
N PHE A 611 -1.51 13.18 23.91
CA PHE A 611 -2.94 13.03 24.16
C PHE A 611 -3.32 13.41 25.60
N THR A 612 -2.43 13.25 26.57
CA THR A 612 -2.68 13.59 27.98
C THR A 612 -2.06 14.92 28.41
N GLY A 613 -1.05 15.41 27.69
CA GLY A 613 -0.25 16.58 28.06
C GLY A 613 0.73 16.32 29.20
N GLU A 614 0.92 15.06 29.62
CA GLU A 614 1.88 14.68 30.65
C GLU A 614 3.31 15.02 30.21
N VAL A 615 4.10 15.61 31.11
CA VAL A 615 5.47 16.05 30.81
C VAL A 615 6.48 15.32 31.70
N LEU A 616 7.52 14.78 31.07
CA LEU A 616 8.70 14.21 31.74
C LEU A 616 9.90 15.10 31.42
N PRO A 617 10.40 15.89 32.40
CA PRO A 617 11.59 16.71 32.20
C PRO A 617 12.85 15.87 32.33
N ASP A 618 13.89 16.22 31.58
CA ASP A 618 15.24 15.66 31.71
C ASP A 618 15.25 14.12 31.80
N ALA A 619 14.68 13.46 30.79
CA ALA A 619 14.45 12.02 30.79
C ALA A 619 14.96 11.34 29.50
N ASP A 620 15.42 10.09 29.65
CA ASP A 620 15.77 9.15 28.59
C ASP A 620 14.98 7.83 28.72
N VAL A 621 14.08 7.73 29.71
CA VAL A 621 13.25 6.55 29.96
C VAL A 621 11.83 6.99 30.29
N ILE A 622 10.86 6.28 29.70
CA ILE A 622 9.43 6.48 29.93
C ILE A 622 8.85 5.17 30.48
N HIS A 623 8.12 5.25 31.59
CA HIS A 623 7.43 4.11 32.20
C HIS A 623 5.93 4.37 32.24
N PHE A 624 5.13 3.42 31.80
CA PHE A 624 3.67 3.48 31.91
C PHE A 624 3.05 2.10 31.93
N THR A 625 1.78 2.05 32.35
CA THR A 625 0.94 0.86 32.31
C THR A 625 -0.33 1.20 31.54
N THR A 626 -0.71 0.33 30.60
CA THR A 626 -1.98 0.44 29.88
C THR A 626 -3.04 -0.41 30.60
N ASN A 627 -4.32 -0.01 30.51
CA ASN A 627 -5.45 -0.79 31.07
C ASN A 627 -6.17 -1.61 29.99
N GLY A 628 -5.51 -1.88 28.87
CA GLY A 628 -6.06 -2.49 27.67
C GLY A 628 -5.36 -1.93 26.43
N PRO A 629 -5.97 -2.09 25.24
CA PRO A 629 -5.48 -1.45 24.01
C PRO A 629 -5.28 0.05 24.19
N ASP A 630 -4.13 0.57 23.78
CA ASP A 630 -3.81 2.00 23.81
C ASP A 630 -2.65 2.32 22.85
N THR A 631 -2.55 3.59 22.50
CA THR A 631 -1.40 4.14 21.77
C THR A 631 -0.93 5.39 22.50
N ARG A 632 0.38 5.54 22.61
CA ARG A 632 1.04 6.74 23.14
C ARG A 632 1.83 7.41 22.04
N LEU A 633 1.77 8.74 22.00
CA LEU A 633 2.59 9.56 21.12
C LEU A 633 3.28 10.60 21.97
N TYR A 634 4.60 10.69 21.86
CA TYR A 634 5.43 11.61 22.63
C TYR A 634 6.11 12.60 21.69
N ARG A 635 6.06 13.88 22.04
CA ARG A 635 6.91 14.93 21.47
C ARG A 635 8.22 14.99 22.26
N LEU A 636 9.33 15.03 21.54
CA LEU A 636 10.69 14.98 22.07
C LEU A 636 11.38 16.33 21.83
N GLU A 637 11.88 16.96 22.88
CA GLU A 637 12.57 18.25 22.83
C GLU A 637 13.99 18.11 23.43
N MET A 638 14.98 18.62 22.70
CA MET A 638 16.40 18.53 23.07
C MET A 638 16.83 19.55 24.12
#